data_AF-A0A8R2R163-F1
#
_entry.id   AF-A0A8R2R163-F1
#
_cell.length_a   1.000
_cell.length_b   1.000
_cell.length_c   1.000
_cell.angle_alpha   90.00
_cell.angle_beta   90.00
_cell.angle_gamma   90.00
#
_symmetry.space_group_name_H-M   'P 1'
#
loop_
_entity.id
_entity.type
_entity.pdbx_description
1 polymer ?
#
loop_
_entity_poly.entity_id
_entity_poly.type
_entity_poly.pdbx_seq_one_letter_code
_entity_poly.pdbx_strand_id
1 'polypeptide(L)'
;MGFRTHPRDPKDVEARTPTKREVTSAVMSTFDPMGLASPVLIEGKALIQSIWRSGIDWDDVILEKDEVAWKRYMENLRMLQGLRIARCFSYCNTEGELHTFTDASEKAYACAVYWRQKTDESTYRVTLLAGKARVTPLRPVSIPRLELQAALLGTRMAQAIANELDIAVGRRTYWTDSSTVLTWIKTDPRTFKPFVAHRLAEIEESTKPQEWRWVPGSQNPADDATREAPADFDHTHRWFNGPEFLMWDESRWPKPRTFKQEPSGEEKEAYLVATARTADAQPTPDPHRFSSWVRLLRATARVLQFIELCRPRKESACVSRQLEQQDPTWRTTRAKQPRSTWKIRTPEAPTEAWLPLDPPHLKKAEKILLRSSQGESFGEKDPERHPKLRRLDVVMEDGLLRLRGRIDAAQYIDAGCKRPIVLDGKHVIARLLIKHYHEAFQHGNHATVMNEVRQRYWILGLRSIIRATAVRCQWCKVYRSTPRLPPTGDLPIERLRHGEPPFTCAAVDYFGPMTVTVGRRHEKRWGVLFTCLTTRAVHMELAASLTADSMLLALRRMAARRGMPKVIYSDNGTNFVGANKELKQAIENAREADVVSRAAQMNIKWKFIPPGAPNMGGAWERLVRSVKTALAVTLKERHPREEVLHTLLLEAEHVVNSRPLVAREESWESEALTPNHFLIGRSCGAPSIGDYRDEDLTGKKNMESGEAYGRPLLE
;
A
#
# COMPACT_ATOMS: atom_id res chain seq x y z
N MET A 1 5.57 -49.61 -1.35
CA MET A 1 6.79 -48.92 -0.85
C MET A 1 6.98 -49.36 0.60
N GLY A 2 8.21 -49.63 1.05
CA GLY A 2 8.45 -49.64 2.50
C GLY A 2 8.52 -48.19 2.95
N PHE A 3 7.76 -47.80 3.97
CA PHE A 3 7.99 -46.52 4.63
C PHE A 3 9.38 -46.60 5.24
N ARG A 4 10.39 -45.96 4.61
CA ARG A 4 11.67 -45.76 5.26
C ARG A 4 11.41 -44.73 6.37
N THR A 5 11.07 -45.23 7.54
CA THR A 5 11.23 -44.46 8.77
C THR A 5 12.73 -44.34 8.97
N HIS A 6 13.35 -43.31 8.39
CA HIS A 6 14.54 -42.71 8.96
C HIS A 6 14.11 -41.42 9.67
N PRO A 7 13.66 -41.51 10.92
CA PRO A 7 13.87 -40.43 11.86
C PRO A 7 15.40 -40.29 12.02
N ARG A 8 15.89 -39.10 12.31
CA ARG A 8 16.98 -39.04 13.30
C ARG A 8 16.43 -39.83 14.50
N ASP A 9 17.05 -40.97 14.77
CA ASP A 9 16.54 -42.09 15.57
C ASP A 9 15.46 -41.71 16.62
N PRO A 10 14.24 -42.29 16.61
CA PRO A 10 13.23 -42.04 17.66
C PRO A 10 13.74 -42.33 19.06
N LYS A 11 14.80 -43.16 19.15
CA LYS A 11 15.40 -43.61 20.39
C LYS A 11 15.95 -42.49 21.26
N ASP A 12 16.35 -41.34 20.69
CA ASP A 12 16.84 -40.20 21.48
C ASP A 12 15.71 -39.29 22.03
N VAL A 13 14.49 -39.41 21.49
CA VAL A 13 13.32 -38.59 21.87
C VAL A 13 12.46 -39.29 22.94
N GLU A 14 12.72 -40.56 23.24
CA GLU A 14 11.92 -41.36 24.17
C GLU A 14 12.43 -41.32 25.63
N ALA A 15 13.67 -40.87 25.86
CA ALA A 15 14.26 -40.83 27.20
C ALA A 15 13.86 -39.60 28.03
N ARG A 16 13.31 -38.56 27.39
CA ARG A 16 12.89 -37.29 28.03
C ARG A 16 11.69 -36.69 27.31
N THR A 17 10.94 -35.83 27.99
CA THR A 17 9.85 -35.07 27.36
C THR A 17 10.41 -34.19 26.23
N PRO A 18 9.88 -34.28 25.01
CA PRO A 18 10.43 -33.55 23.87
C PRO A 18 10.07 -32.07 23.91
N THR A 19 10.86 -31.27 23.21
CA THR A 19 10.57 -29.85 22.94
C THR A 19 9.58 -29.70 21.78
N LYS A 20 8.93 -28.53 21.69
CA LYS A 20 8.06 -28.17 20.55
C LYS A 20 8.76 -28.33 19.20
N ARG A 21 10.04 -27.96 19.11
CA ARG A 21 10.88 -28.11 17.90
C ARG A 21 11.04 -29.58 17.52
N GLU A 22 11.35 -30.44 18.49
CA GLU A 22 11.57 -31.88 18.28
C GLU A 22 10.29 -32.57 17.80
N VAL A 23 9.15 -32.31 18.45
CA VAL A 23 7.84 -32.86 18.02
C VAL A 23 7.51 -32.43 16.59
N THR A 24 7.66 -31.14 16.28
CA THR A 24 7.38 -30.62 14.94
C THR A 24 8.30 -31.25 13.90
N SER A 25 9.60 -31.35 14.19
CA SER A 25 10.58 -31.97 13.31
C SER A 25 10.26 -33.43 13.03
N ALA A 26 9.87 -34.19 14.06
CA ALA A 26 9.56 -35.61 13.93
C ALA A 26 8.28 -35.85 13.11
N VAL A 27 7.18 -35.15 13.39
CA VAL A 27 5.94 -35.26 12.60
C VAL A 27 6.17 -34.87 11.14
N MET A 28 6.90 -33.78 10.89
CA MET A 28 7.16 -33.30 9.52
C MET A 28 8.20 -34.13 8.76
N SER A 29 8.97 -34.99 9.44
CA SER A 29 9.93 -35.89 8.78
C SER A 29 9.25 -37.06 8.04
N THR A 30 7.99 -37.34 8.34
CA THR A 30 7.25 -38.44 7.68
C THR A 30 6.69 -37.96 6.34
N PHE A 31 7.25 -38.46 5.25
CA PHE A 31 6.85 -38.09 3.89
C PHE A 31 5.79 -39.05 3.34
N ASP A 32 4.54 -38.60 3.29
CA ASP A 32 3.39 -39.34 2.73
C ASP A 32 2.68 -38.54 1.63
N PRO A 33 3.24 -38.48 0.42
CA PRO A 33 2.72 -37.65 -0.67
C PRO A 33 1.37 -38.14 -1.21
N MET A 34 1.11 -39.45 -1.13
CA MET A 34 -0.14 -40.08 -1.57
C MET A 34 -1.18 -40.17 -0.45
N GLY A 35 -0.83 -39.78 0.78
CA GLY A 35 -1.73 -39.84 1.93
C GLY A 35 -2.16 -41.25 2.32
N LEU A 36 -1.33 -42.27 2.05
CA LEU A 36 -1.62 -43.68 2.33
C LEU A 36 -1.67 -43.96 3.84
N ALA A 37 -0.93 -43.19 4.64
CA ALA A 37 -0.89 -43.29 6.09
C ALA A 37 -1.70 -42.18 6.79
N SER A 38 -2.60 -41.50 6.07
CA SER A 38 -3.42 -40.41 6.62
C SER A 38 -4.14 -40.75 7.93
N PRO A 39 -4.73 -41.95 8.13
CA PRO A 39 -5.36 -42.36 9.40
C PRO A 39 -4.44 -42.28 10.62
N VAL A 40 -3.14 -42.52 10.45
CA VAL A 40 -2.16 -42.48 11.55
C VAL A 40 -1.52 -41.08 11.66
N LEU A 41 -1.19 -40.45 10.53
CA LEU A 41 -0.44 -39.19 10.51
C LEU A 41 -1.26 -37.96 10.91
N ILE A 42 -2.60 -38.03 10.86
CA ILE A 42 -3.46 -36.90 11.22
C ILE A 42 -3.36 -36.54 12.71
N GLU A 43 -3.14 -37.52 13.58
CA GLU A 43 -2.96 -37.31 15.02
C GLU A 43 -1.73 -36.45 15.33
N GLY A 44 -0.61 -36.70 14.65
CA GLY A 44 0.61 -35.88 14.80
C GLY A 44 0.38 -34.42 14.38
N LYS A 45 -0.40 -34.19 13.31
CA LYS A 45 -0.77 -32.84 12.89
C LYS A 45 -1.71 -32.16 13.88
N ALA A 46 -2.65 -32.90 14.48
CA ALA A 46 -3.54 -32.39 15.52
C ALA A 46 -2.75 -32.06 16.81
N LEU A 47 -1.77 -32.88 17.17
CA LEU A 47 -0.87 -32.65 18.30
C LEU A 47 -0.03 -31.38 18.11
N ILE A 48 0.54 -31.16 16.91
CA ILE A 48 1.17 -29.88 16.58
C ILE A 48 0.18 -28.76 16.84
N GLN A 49 -1.04 -28.82 16.30
CA GLN A 49 -2.02 -27.76 16.53
C GLN A 49 -2.31 -27.50 18.02
N SER A 50 -2.37 -28.55 18.87
CA SER A 50 -2.51 -28.43 20.33
C SER A 50 -1.33 -27.70 20.98
N ILE A 51 -0.10 -28.12 20.67
CA ILE A 51 1.15 -27.52 21.19
C ILE A 51 1.27 -26.05 20.77
N TRP A 52 0.81 -25.68 19.58
CA TRP A 52 0.81 -24.28 19.16
C TRP A 52 -0.19 -23.42 19.94
N ARG A 53 -1.29 -24.00 20.45
CA ARG A 53 -2.26 -23.29 21.30
C ARG A 53 -1.74 -23.03 22.71
N SER A 54 -0.78 -23.82 23.21
CA SER A 54 -0.24 -23.61 24.56
C SER A 54 0.66 -22.37 24.66
N GLY A 55 1.12 -21.82 23.52
CA GLY A 55 1.93 -20.61 23.48
C GLY A 55 3.39 -20.80 23.90
N ILE A 56 3.85 -22.04 24.07
CA ILE A 56 5.25 -22.35 24.43
C ILE A 56 6.22 -22.02 23.28
N ASP A 57 7.45 -21.65 23.64
CA ASP A 57 8.51 -21.33 22.68
C ASP A 57 9.09 -22.61 22.04
N TRP A 58 9.94 -22.43 21.03
CA TRP A 58 10.42 -23.54 20.20
C TRP A 58 11.22 -24.59 20.98
N ASP A 59 12.04 -24.16 21.93
CA ASP A 59 12.94 -25.01 22.69
C ASP A 59 12.39 -25.36 24.09
N ASP A 60 11.14 -24.97 24.36
CA ASP A 60 10.40 -25.37 25.56
C ASP A 60 9.86 -26.80 25.43
N VAL A 61 9.84 -27.49 26.57
CA VAL A 61 9.29 -28.84 26.73
C VAL A 61 7.77 -28.79 26.59
N ILE A 62 7.18 -29.80 25.93
CA ILE A 62 5.72 -29.89 25.79
C ILE A 62 5.02 -30.11 27.13
N LEU A 63 3.75 -29.71 27.21
CA LEU A 63 2.93 -29.90 28.42
C LEU A 63 2.60 -31.38 28.63
N GLU A 64 2.38 -31.79 29.89
CA GLU A 64 2.08 -33.17 30.28
C GLU A 64 0.89 -33.77 29.49
N LYS A 65 -0.16 -32.96 29.26
CA LYS A 65 -1.33 -33.36 28.45
C LYS A 65 -0.95 -33.76 27.00
N ASP A 66 0.04 -33.08 26.42
CA ASP A 66 0.49 -33.27 25.05
C ASP A 66 1.54 -34.40 24.99
N GLU A 67 2.22 -34.68 26.10
CA GLU A 67 3.18 -35.80 26.22
C GLU A 67 2.48 -37.16 26.10
N VAL A 68 1.30 -37.33 26.71
CA VAL A 68 0.50 -38.56 26.57
C VAL A 68 0.11 -38.79 25.10
N ALA A 69 -0.36 -37.74 24.42
CA ALA A 69 -0.70 -37.81 23.01
C ALA A 69 0.53 -38.05 22.11
N TRP A 70 1.69 -37.49 22.48
CA TRP A 70 2.96 -37.73 21.80
C TRP A 70 3.38 -39.20 21.87
N LYS A 71 3.37 -39.81 23.06
CA LYS A 71 3.71 -41.24 23.25
C LYS A 71 2.81 -42.15 22.41
N ARG A 72 1.50 -41.90 22.46
CA ARG A 72 0.51 -42.64 21.66
C ARG A 72 0.76 -42.49 20.15
N TYR A 73 1.04 -41.28 19.68
CA TYR A 73 1.37 -41.05 18.27
C TYR A 73 2.63 -41.83 17.84
N MET A 74 3.66 -41.86 18.68
CA MET A 74 4.90 -42.60 18.38
C MET A 74 4.67 -44.12 18.34
N GLU A 75 3.83 -44.66 19.21
CA GLU A 75 3.39 -46.06 19.16
C GLU A 75 2.66 -46.36 17.85
N ASN A 76 1.70 -45.51 17.47
CA ASN A 76 0.95 -45.65 16.22
C ASN A 76 1.87 -45.56 14.99
N LEU A 77 2.89 -44.70 15.02
CA LEU A 77 3.86 -44.55 13.95
C LEU A 77 4.73 -45.81 13.76
N ARG A 78 5.07 -46.52 14.84
CA ARG A 78 5.86 -47.77 14.79
C ARG A 78 5.13 -48.87 14.02
N MET A 79 3.80 -48.91 14.10
CA MET A 79 2.99 -49.88 13.35
C MET A 79 3.19 -49.75 11.82
N LEU A 80 3.50 -48.55 11.32
CA LEU A 80 3.73 -48.31 9.90
C LEU A 80 5.03 -48.94 9.36
N GLN A 81 5.99 -49.32 10.21
CA GLN A 81 7.26 -49.92 9.77
C GLN A 81 7.05 -51.25 9.00
N GLY A 82 6.07 -52.04 9.46
CA GLY A 82 5.69 -53.31 8.86
C GLY A 82 4.79 -53.18 7.64
N LEU A 83 4.20 -52.00 7.38
CA LEU A 83 3.19 -51.82 6.34
C LEU A 83 3.80 -52.02 4.94
N ARG A 84 3.14 -52.86 4.14
CA ARG A 84 3.51 -53.16 2.75
C ARG A 84 2.30 -52.99 1.86
N ILE A 85 2.35 -52.00 0.97
CA ILE A 85 1.28 -51.69 0.02
C ILE A 85 1.76 -52.03 -1.39
N ALA A 86 0.92 -52.74 -2.14
CA ALA A 86 1.14 -53.04 -3.55
C ALA A 86 1.20 -51.73 -4.36
N ARG A 87 2.21 -51.58 -5.21
CA ARG A 87 2.39 -50.35 -6.02
C ARG A 87 1.47 -50.31 -7.24
N CYS A 88 1.16 -51.49 -7.79
CA CYS A 88 0.32 -51.62 -8.97
C CYS A 88 -1.14 -51.62 -8.54
N PHE A 89 -1.90 -50.61 -8.96
CA PHE A 89 -3.34 -50.52 -8.72
C PHE A 89 -4.17 -51.03 -9.90
N SER A 90 -3.59 -51.19 -11.09
CA SER A 90 -4.23 -51.75 -12.28
C SER A 90 -3.30 -52.71 -13.01
N TYR A 91 -3.66 -53.99 -13.08
CA TYR A 91 -2.80 -55.04 -13.66
C TYR A 91 -2.99 -55.21 -15.18
N CYS A 92 -4.10 -54.73 -15.73
CA CYS A 92 -4.46 -54.89 -17.14
C CYS A 92 -4.63 -53.56 -17.89
N ASN A 93 -4.33 -52.41 -17.27
CA ASN A 93 -4.46 -51.07 -17.88
C ASN A 93 -5.80 -50.81 -18.60
N THR A 94 -6.87 -51.45 -18.14
CA THR A 94 -8.21 -51.23 -18.70
C THR A 94 -8.89 -50.05 -18.03
N GLU A 95 -9.92 -49.52 -18.70
CA GLU A 95 -10.79 -48.47 -18.18
C GLU A 95 -11.34 -48.82 -16.79
N GLY A 96 -11.39 -47.83 -15.91
CA GLY A 96 -11.88 -48.00 -14.53
C GLY A 96 -12.66 -46.79 -14.03
N GLU A 97 -13.17 -46.93 -12.80
CA GLU A 97 -14.00 -45.94 -12.15
C GLU A 97 -13.28 -45.32 -10.94
N LEU A 98 -13.42 -44.00 -10.77
CA LEU A 98 -12.93 -43.27 -9.60
C LEU A 98 -14.05 -43.12 -8.57
N HIS A 99 -13.79 -43.60 -7.35
CA HIS A 99 -14.69 -43.42 -6.21
C HIS A 99 -14.02 -42.60 -5.12
N THR A 100 -14.59 -41.45 -4.81
CA THR A 100 -14.05 -40.52 -3.80
C THR A 100 -14.96 -40.47 -2.58
N PHE A 101 -14.44 -40.84 -1.42
CA PHE A 101 -15.13 -40.76 -0.14
C PHE A 101 -14.65 -39.54 0.63
N THR A 102 -15.57 -38.85 1.29
CA THR A 102 -15.27 -37.66 2.08
C THR A 102 -15.96 -37.73 3.43
N ASP A 103 -15.27 -37.28 4.46
CA ASP A 103 -15.80 -37.21 5.83
C ASP A 103 -15.21 -36.03 6.61
N ALA A 104 -15.92 -35.57 7.64
CA ALA A 104 -15.44 -34.57 8.57
C ALA A 104 -15.91 -34.79 10.01
N SER A 105 -14.99 -34.58 10.94
CA SER A 105 -15.23 -34.52 12.37
C SER A 105 -14.82 -33.15 12.93
N GLU A 106 -15.04 -32.93 14.23
CA GLU A 106 -14.55 -31.75 14.93
C GLU A 106 -13.02 -31.65 14.95
N LYS A 107 -12.31 -32.78 14.81
CA LYS A 107 -10.84 -32.86 14.87
C LYS A 107 -10.20 -32.72 13.49
N ALA A 108 -10.74 -33.37 12.46
CA ALA A 108 -10.17 -33.38 11.12
C ALA A 108 -11.23 -33.61 10.04
N TYR A 109 -10.91 -33.24 8.81
CA TYR A 109 -11.68 -33.58 7.62
C TYR A 109 -10.78 -34.23 6.58
N ALA A 110 -11.30 -35.24 5.90
CA ALA A 110 -10.50 -36.11 5.05
C ALA A 110 -11.24 -36.56 3.78
N CYS A 111 -10.46 -37.05 2.82
CA CYS A 111 -10.96 -37.77 1.67
C CYS A 111 -10.09 -38.99 1.32
N ALA A 112 -10.70 -39.99 0.70
CA ALA A 112 -10.04 -41.18 0.18
C ALA A 112 -10.52 -41.46 -1.25
N VAL A 113 -9.60 -41.61 -2.19
CA VAL A 113 -9.90 -41.84 -3.62
C VAL A 113 -9.46 -43.25 -4.01
N TYR A 114 -10.40 -44.02 -4.54
CA TYR A 114 -10.21 -45.42 -4.93
C TYR A 114 -10.34 -45.58 -6.43
N TRP A 115 -9.54 -46.51 -6.98
CA TRP A 115 -9.70 -47.09 -8.30
C TRP A 115 -10.55 -48.34 -8.18
N ARG A 116 -11.64 -48.41 -8.93
CA ARG A 116 -12.48 -49.59 -9.06
C ARG A 116 -12.36 -50.14 -10.47
N GLN A 117 -11.94 -51.39 -10.58
CA GLN A 117 -11.72 -52.06 -11.85
C GLN A 117 -12.47 -53.39 -11.90
N LYS A 118 -13.07 -53.68 -13.05
CA LYS A 118 -13.77 -54.95 -13.26
C LYS A 118 -12.75 -56.07 -13.48
N THR A 119 -12.87 -57.16 -12.71
CA THR A 119 -11.96 -58.32 -12.79
C THR A 119 -12.61 -59.45 -13.59
N ASP A 120 -13.84 -59.85 -13.20
CA ASP A 120 -14.67 -60.83 -13.92
C ASP A 120 -16.09 -60.28 -14.15
N GLU A 121 -17.03 -61.07 -14.69
CA GLU A 121 -18.38 -60.61 -15.06
C GLU A 121 -19.15 -59.89 -13.93
N SER A 122 -18.92 -60.27 -12.66
CA SER A 122 -19.62 -59.71 -11.48
C SER A 122 -18.71 -59.32 -10.30
N THR A 123 -17.37 -59.34 -10.46
CA THR A 123 -16.41 -59.06 -9.38
C THR A 123 -15.57 -57.84 -9.70
N TYR A 124 -15.37 -56.98 -8.71
CA TYR A 124 -14.60 -55.74 -8.86
C TYR A 124 -13.46 -55.71 -7.85
N ARG A 125 -12.29 -55.27 -8.32
CA ARG A 125 -11.16 -54.96 -7.47
C ARG A 125 -11.17 -53.48 -7.15
N VAL A 126 -11.01 -53.17 -5.87
CA VAL A 126 -10.96 -51.80 -5.36
C VAL A 126 -9.59 -51.57 -4.72
N THR A 127 -8.96 -50.45 -5.01
CA THR A 127 -7.63 -50.12 -4.47
C THR A 127 -7.52 -48.63 -4.21
N LEU A 128 -7.02 -48.25 -3.04
CA LEU A 128 -6.74 -46.86 -2.71
C LEU A 128 -5.66 -46.29 -3.63
N LEU A 129 -5.98 -45.20 -4.34
CA LEU A 129 -5.00 -44.43 -5.10
C LEU A 129 -4.30 -43.42 -4.21
N ALA A 130 -5.10 -42.63 -3.50
CA ALA A 130 -4.58 -41.61 -2.61
C ALA A 130 -5.61 -41.17 -1.57
N GLY A 131 -5.12 -40.75 -0.42
CA GLY A 131 -5.90 -40.14 0.66
C GLY A 131 -5.41 -38.72 0.97
N LYS A 132 -6.21 -37.96 1.70
CA LYS A 132 -5.79 -36.67 2.23
C LYS A 132 -6.59 -36.30 3.45
N ALA A 133 -5.90 -36.02 4.55
CA ALA A 133 -6.52 -35.53 5.78
C ALA A 133 -5.95 -34.17 6.19
N ARG A 134 -6.81 -33.33 6.76
CA ARG A 134 -6.47 -31.99 7.28
C ARG A 134 -7.11 -31.78 8.65
N VAL A 135 -6.35 -31.18 9.56
CA VAL A 135 -6.87 -30.78 10.88
C VAL A 135 -7.85 -29.63 10.71
N THR A 136 -8.91 -29.62 11.51
CA THR A 136 -9.91 -28.54 11.48
C THR A 136 -9.28 -27.18 11.83
N PRO A 137 -9.77 -26.06 11.24
CA PRO A 137 -9.27 -24.74 11.56
C PRO A 137 -9.47 -24.38 13.05
N LEU A 138 -8.57 -23.57 13.61
CA LEU A 138 -8.67 -23.07 14.99
C LEU A 138 -9.92 -22.22 15.25
N ARG A 139 -10.42 -21.53 14.21
CA ARG A 139 -11.65 -20.75 14.31
C ARG A 139 -12.83 -21.72 14.27
N PRO A 140 -13.78 -21.64 15.22
CA PRO A 140 -14.94 -22.53 15.23
C PRO A 140 -15.68 -22.48 13.91
N VAL A 141 -15.86 -23.65 13.30
CA VAL A 141 -16.63 -23.84 12.06
C VAL A 141 -17.67 -24.92 12.36
N SER A 142 -18.90 -24.74 11.88
CA SER A 142 -19.96 -25.74 12.08
C SER A 142 -19.63 -27.04 11.36
N ILE A 143 -20.11 -28.17 11.90
CA ILE A 143 -19.90 -29.51 11.32
C ILE A 143 -20.31 -29.55 9.83
N PRO A 144 -21.50 -29.04 9.41
CA PRO A 144 -21.87 -29.02 7.99
C PRO A 144 -20.89 -28.27 7.09
N ARG A 145 -20.27 -27.20 7.58
CA ARG A 145 -19.24 -26.46 6.84
C ARG A 145 -17.94 -27.24 6.74
N LEU A 146 -17.58 -28.04 7.75
CA LEU A 146 -16.43 -28.94 7.70
C LEU A 146 -16.68 -30.12 6.74
N GLU A 147 -17.86 -30.70 6.77
CA GLU A 147 -18.29 -31.73 5.81
C GLU A 147 -18.23 -31.20 4.37
N LEU A 148 -18.68 -29.95 4.13
CA LEU A 148 -18.54 -29.29 2.82
C LEU A 148 -17.07 -29.06 2.43
N GLN A 149 -16.18 -28.78 3.40
CA GLN A 149 -14.74 -28.69 3.13
C GLN A 149 -14.14 -30.07 2.77
N ALA A 150 -14.61 -31.15 3.39
CA ALA A 150 -14.23 -32.52 3.02
C ALA A 150 -14.65 -32.84 1.58
N ALA A 151 -15.90 -32.52 1.22
CA ALA A 151 -16.44 -32.66 -0.14
C ALA A 151 -15.59 -31.90 -1.17
N LEU A 152 -15.24 -30.65 -0.87
CA LEU A 152 -14.37 -29.84 -1.74
C LEU A 152 -12.95 -30.44 -1.85
N LEU A 153 -12.38 -30.91 -0.74
CA LEU A 153 -11.06 -31.54 -0.71
C LEU A 153 -11.05 -32.80 -1.60
N GLY A 154 -12.07 -33.65 -1.47
CA GLY A 154 -12.25 -34.84 -2.30
C GLY A 154 -12.40 -34.51 -3.77
N THR A 155 -13.19 -33.49 -4.11
CA THR A 155 -13.37 -33.03 -5.50
C THR A 155 -12.05 -32.63 -6.15
N ARG A 156 -11.26 -31.80 -5.45
CA ARG A 156 -9.94 -31.37 -5.92
C ARG A 156 -8.97 -32.55 -6.07
N MET A 157 -8.99 -33.48 -5.12
CA MET A 157 -8.11 -34.66 -5.14
C MET A 157 -8.45 -35.58 -6.32
N ALA A 158 -9.73 -35.85 -6.54
CA ALA A 158 -10.21 -36.66 -7.65
C ALA A 158 -9.88 -36.02 -9.01
N GLN A 159 -10.02 -34.70 -9.14
CA GLN A 159 -9.68 -33.98 -10.36
C GLN A 159 -8.17 -34.02 -10.64
N ALA A 160 -7.34 -33.83 -9.61
CA ALA A 160 -5.89 -33.95 -9.75
C ALA A 160 -5.49 -35.35 -10.20
N ILE A 161 -6.05 -36.40 -9.59
CA ILE A 161 -5.80 -37.78 -9.98
C ILE A 161 -6.26 -38.03 -11.42
N ALA A 162 -7.47 -37.61 -11.79
CA ALA A 162 -8.00 -37.80 -13.13
C ALA A 162 -7.16 -37.11 -14.23
N ASN A 163 -6.52 -35.97 -13.92
CA ASN A 163 -5.66 -35.26 -14.86
C ASN A 163 -4.28 -35.93 -15.04
N GLU A 164 -3.77 -36.61 -14.01
CA GLU A 164 -2.43 -37.21 -13.98
C GLU A 164 -2.43 -38.71 -14.32
N LEU A 165 -3.60 -39.35 -14.37
CA LEU A 165 -3.73 -40.75 -14.74
C LEU A 165 -3.61 -40.92 -16.26
N ASP A 166 -2.67 -41.77 -16.70
CA ASP A 166 -2.54 -42.19 -18.10
C ASP A 166 -3.64 -43.19 -18.53
N ILE A 167 -4.42 -43.73 -17.56
CA ILE A 167 -5.50 -44.69 -17.79
C ILE A 167 -6.83 -43.94 -17.86
N ALA A 168 -7.64 -44.27 -18.87
CA ALA A 168 -8.95 -43.65 -19.06
C ALA A 168 -9.88 -43.88 -17.85
N VAL A 169 -10.43 -42.78 -17.33
CA VAL A 169 -11.45 -42.80 -16.27
C VAL A 169 -12.83 -42.82 -16.92
N GLY A 170 -13.51 -43.95 -16.85
CA GLY A 170 -14.84 -44.12 -17.44
C GLY A 170 -15.96 -43.45 -16.65
N ARG A 171 -15.87 -43.49 -15.31
CA ARG A 171 -16.90 -42.94 -14.41
C ARG A 171 -16.28 -42.39 -13.14
N ARG A 172 -16.88 -41.31 -12.61
CA ARG A 172 -16.54 -40.72 -11.31
C ARG A 172 -17.76 -40.74 -10.40
N THR A 173 -17.56 -41.13 -9.14
CA THR A 173 -18.60 -41.13 -8.11
C THR A 173 -18.03 -40.57 -6.81
N TYR A 174 -18.76 -39.64 -6.19
CA TYR A 174 -18.41 -39.02 -4.92
C TYR A 174 -19.37 -39.49 -3.83
N TRP A 175 -18.83 -39.82 -2.65
CA TRP A 175 -19.56 -40.40 -1.54
C TRP A 175 -19.39 -39.55 -0.28
N THR A 176 -20.51 -39.24 0.36
CA THR A 176 -20.55 -38.59 1.67
C THR A 176 -21.71 -39.15 2.48
N ASP A 177 -21.55 -39.22 3.79
CA ASP A 177 -22.58 -39.57 4.75
C ASP A 177 -23.41 -38.35 5.21
N SER A 178 -22.93 -37.14 4.94
CA SER A 178 -23.62 -35.89 5.25
C SER A 178 -24.82 -35.63 4.33
N SER A 179 -26.01 -35.77 4.89
CA SER A 179 -27.26 -35.40 4.22
C SER A 179 -27.35 -33.90 3.92
N THR A 180 -26.75 -33.06 4.76
CA THR A 180 -26.74 -31.60 4.62
C THR A 180 -25.93 -31.21 3.39
N VAL A 181 -24.71 -31.75 3.23
CA VAL A 181 -23.87 -31.48 2.06
C VAL A 181 -24.52 -31.98 0.77
N LEU A 182 -25.12 -33.17 0.78
CA LEU A 182 -25.86 -33.67 -0.38
C LEU A 182 -27.04 -32.78 -0.77
N THR A 183 -27.72 -32.20 0.21
CA THR A 183 -28.83 -31.26 -0.02
C THR A 183 -28.31 -29.94 -0.59
N TRP A 184 -27.20 -29.43 -0.05
CA TRP A 184 -26.54 -28.22 -0.53
C TRP A 184 -26.07 -28.35 -1.98
N ILE A 185 -25.43 -29.47 -2.34
CA ILE A 185 -24.95 -29.73 -3.72
C ILE A 185 -26.11 -29.82 -4.73
N LYS A 186 -27.30 -30.25 -4.29
CA LYS A 186 -28.49 -30.33 -5.15
C LYS A 186 -29.26 -29.00 -5.26
N THR A 187 -28.89 -28.00 -4.47
CA THR A 187 -29.56 -26.71 -4.39
C THR A 187 -28.71 -25.63 -5.08
N ASP A 188 -29.33 -24.60 -5.68
CA ASP A 188 -28.59 -23.49 -6.29
C ASP A 188 -27.66 -22.81 -5.26
N PRO A 189 -26.33 -22.74 -5.49
CA PRO A 189 -25.38 -22.11 -4.58
C PRO A 189 -25.75 -20.69 -4.14
N ARG A 190 -26.48 -19.93 -4.97
CA ARG A 190 -26.84 -18.53 -4.72
C ARG A 190 -27.79 -18.36 -3.52
N THR A 191 -28.51 -19.41 -3.15
CA THR A 191 -29.43 -19.41 -2.00
C THR A 191 -28.69 -19.37 -0.67
N PHE A 192 -27.41 -19.73 -0.61
CA PHE A 192 -26.65 -19.81 0.63
C PHE A 192 -25.78 -18.57 0.90
N LYS A 193 -25.36 -18.41 2.16
CA LYS A 193 -24.38 -17.42 2.61
C LYS A 193 -23.03 -17.61 1.91
N PRO A 194 -22.18 -16.55 1.83
CA PRO A 194 -20.98 -16.55 0.99
C PRO A 194 -20.01 -17.72 1.22
N PHE A 195 -19.85 -18.20 2.46
CA PHE A 195 -18.98 -19.35 2.75
C PHE A 195 -19.46 -20.59 1.99
N VAL A 196 -20.71 -21.00 2.17
CA VAL A 196 -21.28 -22.20 1.53
C VAL A 196 -21.39 -21.99 0.01
N ALA A 197 -21.92 -20.84 -0.42
CA ALA A 197 -22.13 -20.53 -1.82
C ALA A 197 -20.85 -20.64 -2.67
N HIS A 198 -19.73 -20.10 -2.21
CA HIS A 198 -18.49 -20.12 -2.98
C HIS A 198 -17.88 -21.51 -3.09
N ARG A 199 -18.01 -22.37 -2.07
CA ARG A 199 -17.46 -23.73 -2.13
C ARG A 199 -18.36 -24.66 -2.97
N LEU A 200 -19.67 -24.46 -2.92
CA LEU A 200 -20.60 -25.17 -3.81
C LEU A 200 -20.36 -24.82 -5.28
N ALA A 201 -20.16 -23.54 -5.60
CA ALA A 201 -19.84 -23.12 -6.96
C ALA A 201 -18.57 -23.81 -7.50
N GLU A 202 -17.53 -23.93 -6.68
CA GLU A 202 -16.30 -24.64 -7.07
C GLU A 202 -16.52 -26.15 -7.26
N ILE A 203 -17.35 -26.78 -6.42
CA ILE A 203 -17.74 -28.19 -6.59
C ILE A 203 -18.52 -28.39 -7.89
N GLU A 204 -19.39 -27.44 -8.24
CA GLU A 204 -20.22 -27.46 -9.46
C GLU A 204 -19.40 -27.25 -10.74
N GLU A 205 -18.23 -26.60 -10.67
CA GLU A 205 -17.32 -26.45 -11.81
C GLU A 205 -16.73 -27.81 -12.26
N SER A 206 -16.50 -28.74 -11.33
CA SER A 206 -15.81 -30.02 -11.61
C SER A 206 -16.72 -31.25 -11.56
N THR A 207 -17.87 -31.16 -10.89
CA THR A 207 -18.77 -32.30 -10.64
C THR A 207 -20.22 -31.97 -10.96
N LYS A 208 -21.01 -33.01 -11.23
CA LYS A 208 -22.46 -32.91 -11.42
C LYS A 208 -23.20 -33.45 -10.19
N PRO A 209 -24.38 -32.91 -9.82
CA PRO A 209 -25.15 -33.42 -8.69
C PRO A 209 -25.48 -34.92 -8.74
N GLN A 210 -25.54 -35.51 -9.94
CA GLN A 210 -25.80 -36.95 -10.14
C GLN A 210 -24.60 -37.84 -9.83
N GLU A 211 -23.37 -37.29 -9.81
CA GLU A 211 -22.15 -38.02 -9.44
C GLU A 211 -22.02 -38.20 -7.92
N TRP A 212 -22.83 -37.48 -7.12
CA TRP A 212 -22.81 -37.52 -5.65
C TRP A 212 -23.81 -38.52 -5.08
N ARG A 213 -23.33 -39.38 -4.18
CA ARG A 213 -24.11 -40.44 -3.53
C ARG A 213 -23.95 -40.43 -2.01
N TRP A 214 -24.98 -40.94 -1.36
CA TRP A 214 -24.96 -41.16 0.08
C TRP A 214 -24.32 -42.50 0.44
N VAL A 215 -23.51 -42.52 1.49
CA VAL A 215 -22.96 -43.75 2.09
C VAL A 215 -23.25 -43.74 3.60
N PRO A 216 -23.56 -44.88 4.24
CA PRO A 216 -23.59 -44.96 5.70
C PRO A 216 -22.21 -44.66 6.28
N GLY A 217 -22.14 -43.88 7.37
CA GLY A 217 -20.85 -43.57 8.02
C GLY A 217 -20.05 -44.82 8.43
N SER A 218 -20.72 -45.92 8.82
CA SER A 218 -20.05 -47.20 9.11
C SER A 218 -19.35 -47.84 7.91
N GLN A 219 -19.76 -47.48 6.69
CA GLN A 219 -19.17 -47.94 5.42
C GLN A 219 -18.35 -46.83 4.73
N ASN A 220 -18.13 -45.69 5.38
CA ASN A 220 -17.35 -44.58 4.85
C ASN A 220 -15.87 -44.73 5.28
N PRO A 221 -14.95 -45.13 4.39
CA PRO A 221 -13.53 -45.27 4.77
C PRO A 221 -12.86 -43.93 5.10
N ALA A 222 -13.41 -42.78 4.68
CA ALA A 222 -12.84 -41.48 5.02
C ALA A 222 -12.90 -41.17 6.53
N ASP A 223 -13.82 -41.81 7.25
CA ASP A 223 -13.99 -41.75 8.71
C ASP A 223 -12.75 -42.25 9.47
N ASP A 224 -11.98 -43.18 8.89
CA ASP A 224 -10.73 -43.66 9.49
C ASP A 224 -9.65 -42.56 9.58
N ALA A 225 -9.77 -41.52 8.75
CA ALA A 225 -8.83 -40.40 8.70
C ALA A 225 -9.34 -39.12 9.38
N THR A 226 -10.53 -39.17 9.99
CA THR A 226 -11.12 -38.08 10.79
C THR A 226 -11.26 -38.45 12.28
N ARG A 227 -11.04 -39.72 12.63
CA ARG A 227 -11.08 -40.27 14.00
C ARG A 227 -9.69 -40.54 14.55
N GLU A 228 -9.64 -41.23 15.70
CA GLU A 228 -8.40 -41.73 16.30
C GLU A 228 -7.79 -42.83 15.44
N ALA A 229 -6.46 -42.96 15.51
CA ALA A 229 -5.75 -43.93 14.69
C ALA A 229 -6.26 -45.36 14.98
N PRO A 230 -6.54 -46.16 13.95
CA PRO A 230 -6.99 -47.53 14.13
C PRO A 230 -5.89 -48.38 14.78
N ALA A 231 -6.27 -49.25 15.72
CA ALA A 231 -5.34 -50.12 16.46
C ALA A 231 -4.64 -51.13 15.53
N ASP A 232 -5.34 -51.64 14.52
CA ASP A 232 -4.82 -52.62 13.56
C ASP A 232 -4.75 -52.00 12.15
N PHE A 233 -3.71 -51.21 11.88
CA PHE A 233 -3.53 -50.53 10.59
C PHE A 233 -2.54 -51.26 9.67
N ASP A 234 -2.96 -52.42 9.16
CA ASP A 234 -2.19 -53.24 8.23
C ASP A 234 -2.71 -53.16 6.78
N HIS A 235 -2.10 -53.94 5.87
CA HIS A 235 -2.46 -53.99 4.46
C HIS A 235 -3.88 -54.53 4.16
N THR A 236 -4.50 -55.21 5.14
CA THR A 236 -5.87 -55.74 5.02
C THR A 236 -6.93 -54.73 5.44
N HIS A 237 -6.53 -53.66 6.14
CA HIS A 237 -7.41 -52.61 6.62
C HIS A 237 -8.29 -52.00 5.50
N ARG A 238 -9.55 -51.69 5.83
CA ARG A 238 -10.57 -51.15 4.90
C ARG A 238 -10.14 -49.87 4.18
N TRP A 239 -9.26 -49.09 4.80
CA TRP A 239 -8.65 -47.91 4.20
C TRP A 239 -7.97 -48.20 2.85
N PHE A 240 -7.28 -49.33 2.71
CA PHE A 240 -6.57 -49.69 1.48
C PHE A 240 -7.45 -50.42 0.46
N ASN A 241 -8.35 -51.27 0.95
CA ASN A 241 -9.17 -52.14 0.11
C ASN A 241 -10.53 -51.53 -0.25
N GLY A 242 -10.90 -50.40 0.36
CA GLY A 242 -12.20 -49.77 0.21
C GLY A 242 -13.32 -50.55 0.90
N PRO A 243 -14.56 -50.03 0.88
CA PRO A 243 -15.70 -50.70 1.47
C PRO A 243 -16.17 -51.88 0.60
N GLU A 244 -16.62 -52.96 1.25
CA GLU A 244 -17.02 -54.22 0.58
C GLU A 244 -18.05 -54.03 -0.53
N PHE A 245 -19.00 -53.10 -0.37
CA PHE A 245 -20.06 -52.89 -1.36
C PHE A 245 -19.52 -52.45 -2.73
N LEU A 246 -18.34 -51.82 -2.80
CA LEU A 246 -17.72 -51.45 -4.07
C LEU A 246 -17.11 -52.66 -4.80
N MET A 247 -16.88 -53.78 -4.12
CA MET A 247 -16.40 -55.03 -4.74
C MET A 247 -17.51 -55.77 -5.49
N TRP A 248 -18.77 -55.36 -5.27
CA TRP A 248 -19.95 -55.93 -5.90
C TRP A 248 -20.55 -54.98 -6.93
N ASP A 249 -21.56 -55.49 -7.64
CA ASP A 249 -22.36 -54.73 -8.60
C ASP A 249 -23.11 -53.56 -7.95
N GLU A 250 -23.38 -52.52 -8.76
CA GLU A 250 -24.06 -51.28 -8.34
C GLU A 250 -25.45 -51.53 -7.72
N SER A 251 -26.12 -52.63 -8.10
CA SER A 251 -27.38 -53.05 -7.49
C SER A 251 -27.32 -53.29 -5.98
N ARG A 252 -26.13 -53.58 -5.44
CA ARG A 252 -25.88 -53.82 -4.00
C ARG A 252 -25.36 -52.59 -3.26
N TRP A 253 -25.21 -51.45 -3.93
CA TRP A 253 -24.71 -50.24 -3.29
C TRP A 253 -25.75 -49.63 -2.32
N PRO A 254 -25.30 -48.84 -1.33
CA PRO A 254 -26.21 -48.18 -0.41
C PRO A 254 -27.23 -47.29 -1.13
N LYS A 255 -28.51 -47.47 -0.79
CA LYS A 255 -29.59 -46.65 -1.33
C LYS A 255 -29.69 -45.34 -0.54
N PRO A 256 -30.04 -44.21 -1.20
CA PRO A 256 -30.19 -42.94 -0.51
C PRO A 256 -31.30 -43.04 0.55
N ARG A 257 -31.03 -42.59 1.77
CA ARG A 257 -32.09 -42.32 2.75
C ARG A 257 -32.86 -41.06 2.34
N THR A 258 -34.17 -41.06 2.48
CA THR A 258 -34.99 -39.85 2.34
C THR A 258 -34.76 -38.99 3.58
N PHE A 259 -33.97 -37.93 3.45
CA PHE A 259 -33.71 -36.99 4.55
C PHE A 259 -34.81 -35.92 4.59
N LYS A 260 -35.26 -35.56 5.80
CA LYS A 260 -36.07 -34.34 5.98
C LYS A 260 -35.15 -33.14 5.80
N GLN A 261 -35.55 -32.19 4.96
CA GLN A 261 -34.83 -30.92 4.82
C GLN A 261 -35.12 -30.07 6.07
N GLU A 262 -34.16 -30.01 6.98
CA GLU A 262 -34.16 -29.02 8.05
C GLU A 262 -33.30 -27.82 7.62
N PRO A 263 -33.74 -26.58 7.90
CA PRO A 263 -32.97 -25.39 7.57
C PRO A 263 -31.64 -25.41 8.33
N SER A 264 -30.55 -25.33 7.57
CA SER A 264 -29.19 -25.39 8.11
C SER A 264 -28.74 -24.06 8.75
N GLY A 265 -29.52 -22.98 8.58
CA GLY A 265 -29.19 -21.63 9.00
C GLY A 265 -28.15 -20.95 8.11
N GLU A 266 -27.68 -21.64 7.06
CA GLU A 266 -26.77 -21.11 6.04
C GLU A 266 -27.50 -20.58 4.81
N GLU A 267 -28.80 -20.83 4.70
CA GLU A 267 -29.65 -20.23 3.68
C GLU A 267 -29.73 -18.72 3.91
N LYS A 268 -29.74 -17.94 2.83
CA LYS A 268 -30.03 -16.50 2.90
C LYS A 268 -31.49 -16.35 3.27
N GLU A 269 -31.75 -15.59 4.33
CA GLU A 269 -33.09 -15.13 4.65
C GLU A 269 -33.59 -14.27 3.48
N ALA A 270 -34.59 -14.79 2.75
CA ALA A 270 -35.30 -14.01 1.77
C ALA A 270 -36.22 -13.04 2.52
N TYR A 271 -35.78 -11.81 2.73
CA TYR A 271 -36.68 -10.76 3.21
C TYR A 271 -37.68 -10.45 2.09
N LEU A 272 -38.94 -10.79 2.32
CA LEU A 272 -40.05 -10.33 1.49
C LEU A 272 -40.23 -8.83 1.79
N VAL A 273 -39.52 -7.98 1.06
CA VAL A 273 -39.69 -6.53 1.15
C VAL A 273 -41.01 -6.19 0.47
N ALA A 274 -42.08 -6.13 1.26
CA ALA A 274 -43.31 -5.47 0.86
C ALA A 274 -43.00 -3.99 0.64
N THR A 275 -42.71 -3.62 -0.61
CA THR A 275 -42.59 -2.21 -0.98
C THR A 275 -44.00 -1.63 -1.01
N ALA A 276 -44.39 -0.94 0.06
CA ALA A 276 -45.46 0.03 -0.04
C ALA A 276 -45.06 1.00 -1.17
N ARG A 277 -45.84 1.07 -2.25
CA ARG A 277 -45.71 2.14 -3.23
C ARG A 277 -46.08 3.45 -2.53
N THR A 278 -45.13 4.06 -1.84
CA THR A 278 -45.21 5.49 -1.60
C THR A 278 -44.99 6.15 -2.95
N ALA A 279 -46.01 6.82 -3.47
CA ALA A 279 -46.01 7.43 -4.79
C ALA A 279 -44.87 8.47 -4.97
N ASP A 280 -44.18 8.85 -3.89
CA ASP A 280 -43.26 9.98 -3.83
C ASP A 280 -41.79 9.65 -3.48
N ALA A 281 -41.44 8.39 -3.18
CA ALA A 281 -40.04 8.04 -2.89
C ALA A 281 -39.23 7.95 -4.20
N GLN A 282 -38.61 9.07 -4.61
CA GLN A 282 -37.64 9.09 -5.70
C GLN A 282 -36.42 8.23 -5.30
N PRO A 283 -36.00 7.24 -6.09
CA PRO A 283 -34.89 6.35 -5.74
C PRO A 283 -33.55 7.09 -5.90
N THR A 284 -33.11 7.77 -4.85
CA THR A 284 -31.78 8.38 -4.79
C THR A 284 -30.80 7.44 -4.09
N PRO A 285 -29.58 7.25 -4.62
CA PRO A 285 -28.50 6.61 -3.88
C PRO A 285 -28.24 7.32 -2.54
N ASP A 286 -27.95 6.55 -1.49
CA ASP A 286 -27.58 7.10 -0.18
C ASP A 286 -26.34 8.02 -0.30
N PRO A 287 -26.46 9.33 0.00
CA PRO A 287 -25.36 10.28 -0.09
C PRO A 287 -24.16 9.94 0.82
N HIS A 288 -24.36 9.22 1.93
CA HIS A 288 -23.29 8.85 2.86
C HIS A 288 -22.27 7.88 2.26
N ARG A 289 -22.65 7.15 1.19
CA ARG A 289 -21.77 6.21 0.50
C ARG A 289 -20.81 6.88 -0.48
N PHE A 290 -20.88 8.20 -0.64
CA PHE A 290 -20.11 8.95 -1.64
C PHE A 290 -19.15 9.94 -0.97
N SER A 291 -17.95 10.04 -1.55
CA SER A 291 -16.91 10.99 -1.12
C SER A 291 -16.72 12.16 -2.09
N SER A 292 -17.48 12.19 -3.20
CA SER A 292 -17.42 13.19 -4.26
C SER A 292 -18.83 13.54 -4.76
N TRP A 293 -19.11 14.83 -4.86
CA TRP A 293 -20.37 15.36 -5.42
C TRP A 293 -20.62 14.87 -6.85
N VAL A 294 -19.60 14.91 -7.71
CA VAL A 294 -19.72 14.49 -9.12
C VAL A 294 -20.05 13.00 -9.23
N ARG A 295 -19.48 12.16 -8.36
CA ARG A 295 -19.79 10.72 -8.34
C ARG A 295 -21.22 10.47 -7.89
N LEU A 296 -21.69 11.14 -6.84
CA LEU A 296 -23.08 11.06 -6.37
C LEU A 296 -24.03 11.51 -7.48
N LEU A 297 -23.78 12.68 -8.09
CA LEU A 297 -24.60 13.24 -9.15
C LEU A 297 -24.71 12.30 -10.36
N ARG A 298 -23.57 11.76 -10.83
CA ARG A 298 -23.55 10.80 -11.95
C ARG A 298 -24.24 9.49 -11.62
N ALA A 299 -24.06 8.96 -10.40
CA ALA A 299 -24.73 7.75 -9.97
C ALA A 299 -26.25 7.93 -9.95
N THR A 300 -26.74 9.03 -9.36
CA THR A 300 -28.16 9.37 -9.36
C THR A 300 -28.69 9.54 -10.78
N ALA A 301 -27.96 10.24 -11.65
CA ALA A 301 -28.35 10.44 -13.05
C ALA A 301 -28.39 9.12 -13.84
N ARG A 302 -27.46 8.19 -13.58
CA ARG A 302 -27.48 6.83 -14.17
C ARG A 302 -28.66 6.01 -13.69
N VAL A 303 -29.02 6.09 -12.40
CA VAL A 303 -30.23 5.46 -11.87
C VAL A 303 -31.47 6.01 -12.57
N LEU A 304 -31.56 7.33 -12.75
CA LEU A 304 -32.68 7.96 -13.48
C LEU A 304 -32.75 7.51 -14.95
N GLN A 305 -31.61 7.47 -15.64
CA GLN A 305 -31.52 7.00 -17.02
C GLN A 305 -31.95 5.53 -17.13
N PHE A 306 -31.50 4.69 -16.20
CA PHE A 306 -31.90 3.28 -16.14
C PHE A 306 -33.41 3.11 -15.89
N ILE A 307 -33.98 3.88 -14.96
CA ILE A 307 -35.42 3.86 -14.69
C ILE A 307 -36.21 4.26 -15.94
N GLU A 308 -35.75 5.25 -16.68
CA GLU A 308 -36.38 5.68 -17.93
C GLU A 308 -36.32 4.59 -19.01
N LEU A 309 -35.20 3.88 -19.13
CA LEU A 309 -35.06 2.72 -20.03
C LEU A 309 -35.97 1.55 -19.63
N CYS A 310 -36.18 1.33 -18.32
CA CYS A 310 -37.03 0.26 -17.82
C CYS A 310 -38.53 0.59 -17.83
N ARG A 311 -38.93 1.86 -17.97
CA ARG A 311 -40.33 2.24 -18.09
C ARG A 311 -40.83 1.93 -19.50
N PRO A 312 -41.98 1.25 -19.67
CA PRO A 312 -42.53 1.03 -21.00
C PRO A 312 -42.84 2.39 -21.65
N ARG A 313 -42.27 2.64 -22.84
CA ARG A 313 -42.73 3.73 -23.69
C ARG A 313 -44.21 3.46 -23.95
N LYS A 314 -45.09 4.37 -23.48
CA LYS A 314 -46.44 4.44 -24.03
C LYS A 314 -46.29 4.86 -25.49
N GLU A 315 -46.15 3.89 -26.38
CA GLU A 315 -46.47 4.13 -27.78
C GLU A 315 -47.96 4.47 -27.80
N SER A 316 -48.25 5.74 -28.13
CA SER A 316 -49.59 6.13 -28.55
C SER A 316 -49.92 5.29 -29.78
N ALA A 317 -50.63 4.18 -29.57
CA ALA A 317 -51.16 3.36 -30.64
C ALA A 317 -52.23 4.16 -31.40
N CYS A 318 -51.79 4.95 -32.37
CA CYS A 318 -52.62 5.29 -33.52
C CYS A 318 -52.75 4.00 -34.35
N VAL A 319 -53.79 3.22 -34.07
CA VAL A 319 -54.21 2.16 -34.97
C VAL A 319 -54.96 2.84 -36.11
N SER A 320 -54.23 3.18 -37.18
CA SER A 320 -54.85 3.44 -38.47
C SER A 320 -55.47 2.13 -38.96
N ARG A 321 -56.81 2.08 -38.99
CA ARG A 321 -57.58 1.06 -39.70
C ARG A 321 -57.13 1.02 -41.16
N GLN A 322 -56.52 -0.07 -41.58
CA GLN A 322 -56.63 -0.56 -42.95
C GLN A 322 -56.99 -2.04 -42.89
N LEU A 323 -58.22 -2.30 -43.33
CA LEU A 323 -58.76 -3.60 -43.69
C LEU A 323 -58.06 -4.09 -44.95
N GLU A 324 -57.61 -5.33 -44.95
CA GLU A 324 -57.54 -6.23 -46.12
C GLU A 324 -57.26 -7.64 -45.57
N GLN A 325 -58.32 -8.45 -45.43
CA GLN A 325 -58.75 -9.48 -46.38
C GLN A 325 -57.97 -10.80 -46.24
N GLN A 326 -58.65 -11.75 -45.59
CA GLN A 326 -58.70 -13.21 -45.80
C GLN A 326 -57.39 -14.03 -45.80
N ASP A 327 -57.31 -15.00 -44.89
CA ASP A 327 -57.25 -16.41 -45.34
C ASP A 327 -57.90 -17.36 -44.30
N PRO A 328 -58.71 -18.36 -44.71
CA PRO A 328 -59.61 -19.13 -43.85
C PRO A 328 -59.14 -20.57 -43.68
N THR A 329 -58.37 -20.88 -42.63
CA THR A 329 -58.20 -22.27 -42.18
C THR A 329 -58.11 -22.32 -40.66
N TRP A 330 -59.27 -22.33 -40.01
CA TRP A 330 -59.42 -22.25 -38.55
C TRP A 330 -59.59 -23.60 -37.85
N ARG A 331 -59.27 -24.74 -38.47
CA ARG A 331 -59.32 -26.05 -37.79
C ARG A 331 -58.30 -27.06 -38.33
N THR A 332 -57.11 -27.09 -37.72
CA THR A 332 -56.47 -28.37 -37.34
C THR A 332 -55.36 -28.13 -36.31
N THR A 333 -55.21 -29.12 -35.43
CA THR A 333 -54.18 -29.29 -34.39
C THR A 333 -54.17 -28.34 -33.19
N ARG A 334 -54.72 -28.89 -32.12
CA ARG A 334 -54.51 -28.61 -30.70
C ARG A 334 -53.02 -28.74 -30.34
N ALA A 335 -52.17 -27.86 -30.86
CA ALA A 335 -50.80 -27.70 -30.39
C ALA A 335 -50.82 -26.67 -29.25
N LYS A 336 -50.26 -27.02 -28.09
CA LYS A 336 -49.99 -26.07 -27.02
C LYS A 336 -49.31 -24.85 -27.64
N GLN A 337 -49.97 -23.69 -27.61
CA GLN A 337 -49.27 -22.45 -27.85
C GLN A 337 -48.10 -22.43 -26.87
N PRO A 338 -46.84 -22.28 -27.33
CA PRO A 338 -45.76 -22.00 -26.41
C PRO A 338 -46.19 -20.76 -25.63
N ARG A 339 -46.24 -20.87 -24.29
CA ARG A 339 -46.25 -19.72 -23.40
C ARG A 339 -45.30 -18.71 -24.02
N SER A 340 -45.82 -17.53 -24.37
CA SER A 340 -45.05 -16.46 -24.98
C SER A 340 -43.73 -16.36 -24.24
N THR A 341 -42.68 -16.91 -24.85
CA THR A 341 -41.32 -16.64 -24.44
C THR A 341 -41.25 -15.15 -24.54
N TRP A 342 -41.03 -14.49 -23.41
CA TRP A 342 -40.61 -13.11 -23.41
C TRP A 342 -39.40 -13.08 -24.34
N LYS A 343 -39.62 -12.66 -25.58
CA LYS A 343 -38.54 -12.28 -26.47
C LYS A 343 -38.00 -11.02 -25.82
N ILE A 344 -37.10 -11.21 -24.87
CA ILE A 344 -36.03 -10.26 -24.63
C ILE A 344 -35.49 -10.03 -26.03
N ARG A 345 -35.71 -8.84 -26.59
CA ARG A 345 -34.97 -8.42 -27.77
C ARG A 345 -33.51 -8.53 -27.35
N THR A 346 -32.82 -9.59 -27.76
CA THR A 346 -31.37 -9.52 -27.86
C THR A 346 -31.12 -8.35 -28.79
N PRO A 347 -30.50 -7.26 -28.31
CA PRO A 347 -30.11 -6.18 -29.19
C PRO A 347 -29.25 -6.81 -30.27
N GLU A 348 -29.61 -6.60 -31.54
CA GLU A 348 -28.66 -6.76 -32.63
C GLU A 348 -27.37 -6.06 -32.21
N ALA A 349 -26.25 -6.78 -32.28
CA ALA A 349 -25.01 -6.42 -31.63
C ALA A 349 -24.68 -4.92 -31.78
N PRO A 350 -24.61 -4.14 -30.70
CA PRO A 350 -24.03 -2.82 -30.78
C PRO A 350 -22.52 -3.03 -30.87
N THR A 351 -21.96 -2.73 -32.03
CA THR A 351 -20.57 -2.29 -32.16
C THR A 351 -20.36 -1.21 -31.09
N GLU A 352 -19.63 -1.54 -30.02
CA GLU A 352 -19.39 -0.74 -28.80
C GLU A 352 -20.19 0.57 -28.64
N ALA A 353 -21.21 0.59 -27.75
CA ALA A 353 -21.90 1.85 -27.46
C ALA A 353 -22.32 1.96 -25.98
N TRP A 354 -21.43 2.45 -25.14
CA TRP A 354 -21.81 3.00 -23.84
C TRP A 354 -22.84 4.11 -24.07
N LEU A 355 -24.06 3.98 -23.56
CA LEU A 355 -25.02 5.08 -23.66
C LEU A 355 -24.47 6.28 -22.88
N PRO A 356 -24.19 7.44 -23.51
CA PRO A 356 -23.67 8.60 -22.81
C PRO A 356 -24.71 9.09 -21.80
N LEU A 357 -24.24 9.79 -20.76
CA LEU A 357 -25.14 10.39 -19.78
C LEU A 357 -25.53 11.78 -20.26
N ASP A 358 -26.82 12.01 -20.55
CA ASP A 358 -27.25 13.28 -21.12
C ASP A 358 -27.34 14.41 -20.06
N PRO A 359 -27.08 15.67 -20.44
CA PRO A 359 -27.22 16.83 -19.55
C PRO A 359 -28.58 16.96 -18.84
N PRO A 360 -29.74 16.61 -19.45
CA PRO A 360 -31.03 16.62 -18.76
C PRO A 360 -31.09 15.68 -17.55
N HIS A 361 -30.51 14.47 -17.64
CA HIS A 361 -30.47 13.54 -16.50
C HIS A 361 -29.63 14.09 -15.36
N LEU A 362 -28.53 14.77 -15.66
CA LEU A 362 -27.69 15.44 -14.67
C LEU A 362 -28.44 16.58 -13.97
N LYS A 363 -29.13 17.46 -14.72
CA LYS A 363 -29.95 18.54 -14.15
C LYS A 363 -31.08 18.00 -13.26
N LYS A 364 -31.73 16.92 -13.69
CA LYS A 364 -32.79 16.26 -12.94
C LYS A 364 -32.26 15.60 -11.66
N ALA A 365 -31.12 14.91 -11.75
CA ALA A 365 -30.44 14.31 -10.61
C ALA A 365 -30.02 15.37 -9.56
N GLU A 366 -29.45 16.48 -10.02
CA GLU A 366 -29.08 17.60 -9.15
C GLU A 366 -30.31 18.15 -8.41
N LYS A 367 -31.40 18.42 -9.14
CA LYS A 367 -32.66 18.91 -8.55
C LYS A 367 -33.22 17.96 -7.49
N ILE A 368 -33.21 16.64 -7.75
CA ILE A 368 -33.71 15.64 -6.82
C ILE A 368 -32.84 15.56 -5.56
N LEU A 369 -31.51 15.55 -5.70
CA LEU A 369 -30.58 15.52 -4.56
C LEU A 369 -30.73 16.76 -3.68
N LEU A 370 -30.84 17.94 -4.29
CA LEU A 370 -31.05 19.19 -3.55
C LEU A 370 -32.40 19.19 -2.83
N ARG A 371 -33.45 18.67 -3.46
CA ARG A 371 -34.78 18.54 -2.84
C ARG A 371 -34.77 17.57 -1.66
N SER A 372 -34.12 16.40 -1.78
CA SER A 372 -33.98 15.46 -0.65
C SER A 372 -33.19 16.11 0.49
N SER A 373 -32.09 16.80 0.19
CA SER A 373 -31.33 17.56 1.19
C SER A 373 -32.18 18.58 1.94
N GLN A 374 -33.07 19.28 1.24
CA GLN A 374 -33.96 20.27 1.85
C GLN A 374 -35.06 19.61 2.68
N GLY A 375 -35.68 18.54 2.17
CA GLY A 375 -36.69 17.77 2.90
C GLY A 375 -36.14 17.21 4.22
N GLU A 376 -34.93 16.64 4.19
CA GLU A 376 -34.27 16.10 5.39
C GLU A 376 -33.83 17.20 6.38
N SER A 377 -33.44 18.38 5.88
CA SER A 377 -32.85 19.44 6.72
C SER A 377 -33.87 20.43 7.29
N PHE A 378 -34.96 20.66 6.57
CA PHE A 378 -35.97 21.70 6.87
C PHE A 378 -37.38 21.13 7.09
N GLY A 379 -37.65 19.89 6.66
CA GLY A 379 -38.97 19.25 6.75
C GLY A 379 -40.01 19.80 5.76
N GLU A 380 -41.18 19.16 5.69
CA GLU A 380 -42.31 19.58 4.83
C GLU A 380 -43.16 20.72 5.43
N LYS A 381 -42.84 21.19 6.64
CA LYS A 381 -43.62 22.23 7.32
C LYS A 381 -43.22 23.62 6.83
N ASP A 382 -44.21 24.52 6.81
CA ASP A 382 -44.15 25.93 6.42
C ASP A 382 -42.77 26.59 6.64
N PRO A 383 -42.06 27.00 5.56
CA PRO A 383 -40.71 27.55 5.62
C PRO A 383 -40.57 28.73 6.59
N GLU A 384 -41.63 29.52 6.78
CA GLU A 384 -41.64 30.70 7.66
C GLU A 384 -41.55 30.34 9.15
N ARG A 385 -41.97 29.11 9.52
CA ARG A 385 -41.96 28.63 10.91
C ARG A 385 -40.70 27.88 11.30
N HIS A 386 -39.81 27.57 10.34
CA HIS A 386 -38.62 26.77 10.63
C HIS A 386 -37.53 27.60 11.34
N PRO A 387 -36.97 27.16 12.49
CA PRO A 387 -36.07 27.98 13.32
C PRO A 387 -34.78 28.41 12.61
N LYS A 388 -34.28 27.60 11.65
CA LYS A 388 -33.10 27.94 10.84
C LYS A 388 -33.37 28.91 9.70
N LEU A 389 -34.63 29.05 9.27
CA LEU A 389 -35.04 29.84 8.11
C LEU A 389 -35.76 31.14 8.50
N ARG A 390 -36.20 31.29 9.75
CA ARG A 390 -36.96 32.45 10.27
C ARG A 390 -36.36 33.84 10.00
N ARG A 391 -35.03 33.92 9.79
CA ARG A 391 -34.32 35.18 9.48
C ARG A 391 -34.07 35.42 7.99
N LEU A 392 -34.55 34.52 7.12
CA LEU A 392 -34.35 34.53 5.68
C LEU A 392 -35.71 34.64 5.00
N ASP A 393 -35.79 35.47 3.96
CA ASP A 393 -36.96 35.50 3.07
C ASP A 393 -36.81 34.39 2.03
N VAL A 394 -37.58 33.31 2.17
CA VAL A 394 -37.44 32.07 1.40
C VAL A 394 -38.71 31.82 0.60
N VAL A 395 -38.54 31.48 -0.68
CA VAL A 395 -39.62 31.17 -1.61
C VAL A 395 -39.45 29.76 -2.14
N MET A 396 -40.57 29.05 -2.29
CA MET A 396 -40.62 27.78 -3.01
C MET A 396 -40.74 28.02 -4.50
N GLU A 397 -39.71 27.64 -5.26
CA GLU A 397 -39.69 27.75 -6.71
C GLU A 397 -39.17 26.44 -7.28
N ASP A 398 -39.88 25.87 -8.28
CA ASP A 398 -39.51 24.57 -8.87
C ASP A 398 -39.47 23.37 -7.88
N GLY A 399 -40.11 23.51 -6.71
CA GLY A 399 -40.03 22.53 -5.63
C GLY A 399 -38.66 22.51 -4.94
N LEU A 400 -37.96 23.65 -4.92
CA LEU A 400 -36.76 23.91 -4.12
C LEU A 400 -36.95 25.20 -3.32
N LEU A 401 -36.43 25.25 -2.10
CA LEU A 401 -36.32 26.45 -1.29
C LEU A 401 -35.21 27.35 -1.84
N ARG A 402 -35.56 28.57 -2.24
CA ARG A 402 -34.64 29.60 -2.73
C ARG A 402 -34.75 30.87 -1.89
N LEU A 403 -33.65 31.58 -1.74
CA LEU A 403 -33.64 32.87 -1.06
C LEU A 403 -34.17 33.95 -2.01
N ARG A 404 -35.09 34.81 -1.54
CA ARG A 404 -35.50 36.00 -2.29
C ARG A 404 -34.43 37.09 -2.15
N GLY A 405 -33.81 37.45 -3.27
CA GLY A 405 -32.82 38.52 -3.34
C GLY A 405 -33.45 39.89 -3.60
N ARG A 406 -32.63 40.95 -3.50
CA ARG A 406 -33.03 42.33 -3.87
C ARG A 406 -32.63 42.70 -5.31
N ILE A 407 -32.05 41.76 -6.05
CA ILE A 407 -31.46 41.99 -7.38
C ILE A 407 -32.32 41.43 -8.52
N ASP A 408 -33.61 41.14 -8.26
CA ASP A 408 -34.53 40.58 -9.25
C ASP A 408 -34.66 41.49 -10.50
N ALA A 409 -34.54 42.82 -10.32
CA ALA A 409 -34.59 43.83 -11.38
C ALA A 409 -33.40 43.80 -12.35
N ALA A 410 -32.28 43.13 -12.01
CA ALA A 410 -31.09 43.11 -12.85
C ALA A 410 -31.30 42.19 -14.08
N GLN A 411 -31.41 42.73 -15.29
CA GLN A 411 -31.78 41.93 -16.47
C GLN A 411 -30.69 40.95 -16.94
N TYR A 412 -29.41 41.26 -16.71
CA TYR A 412 -28.26 40.50 -17.22
C TYR A 412 -27.68 39.45 -16.26
N ILE A 413 -28.32 39.21 -15.11
CA ILE A 413 -27.85 38.25 -14.10
C ILE A 413 -28.64 36.95 -14.21
N ASP A 414 -27.95 35.80 -14.14
CA ASP A 414 -28.57 34.47 -14.14
C ASP A 414 -29.60 34.32 -13.01
N ALA A 415 -30.71 33.65 -13.30
CA ALA A 415 -31.80 33.44 -12.34
C ALA A 415 -31.35 32.67 -11.08
N GLY A 416 -30.35 31.78 -11.19
CA GLY A 416 -29.76 31.07 -10.06
C GLY A 416 -28.99 31.99 -9.10
N CYS A 417 -28.39 33.07 -9.61
CA CYS A 417 -27.68 34.06 -8.82
C CYS A 417 -28.62 35.06 -8.15
N LYS A 418 -29.72 35.41 -8.82
CA LYS A 418 -30.78 36.25 -8.23
C LYS A 418 -31.43 35.59 -7.01
N ARG A 419 -31.69 34.28 -7.13
CA ARG A 419 -32.41 33.48 -6.13
C ARG A 419 -31.65 32.19 -5.81
N PRO A 420 -30.60 32.27 -4.96
CA PRO A 420 -29.77 31.12 -4.66
C PRO A 420 -30.51 30.06 -3.85
N ILE A 421 -30.16 28.79 -4.06
CA ILE A 421 -30.82 27.65 -3.42
C ILE A 421 -30.35 27.52 -1.97
N VAL A 422 -31.27 27.43 -1.02
CA VAL A 422 -30.95 27.36 0.41
C VAL A 422 -30.61 25.94 0.82
N LEU A 423 -29.47 25.73 1.49
CA LEU A 423 -29.04 24.41 1.98
C LEU A 423 -28.52 24.49 3.41
N ASP A 424 -28.72 23.43 4.20
CA ASP A 424 -28.06 23.29 5.50
C ASP A 424 -26.64 22.78 5.30
N GLY A 425 -25.66 23.56 5.74
CA GLY A 425 -24.26 23.20 5.62
C GLY A 425 -23.83 21.98 6.46
N LYS A 426 -24.64 21.55 7.44
CA LYS A 426 -24.40 20.29 8.18
C LYS A 426 -24.74 19.05 7.35
N HIS A 427 -25.59 19.18 6.34
CA HIS A 427 -26.06 18.08 5.53
C HIS A 427 -24.93 17.49 4.65
N VAL A 428 -24.96 16.18 4.41
CA VAL A 428 -23.91 15.48 3.65
C VAL A 428 -23.78 16.02 2.24
N ILE A 429 -24.91 16.27 1.57
CA ILE A 429 -24.94 16.82 0.20
C ILE A 429 -24.25 18.19 0.14
N ALA A 430 -24.55 19.09 1.09
CA ALA A 430 -23.91 20.40 1.15
C ALA A 430 -22.39 20.30 1.39
N ARG A 431 -21.95 19.36 2.24
CA ARG A 431 -20.52 19.10 2.49
C ARG A 431 -19.80 18.55 1.25
N LEU A 432 -20.42 17.64 0.51
CA LEU A 432 -19.89 17.11 -0.75
C LEU A 432 -19.79 18.21 -1.81
N LEU A 433 -20.80 19.07 -1.89
CA LEU A 433 -20.82 20.21 -2.81
C LEU A 433 -19.70 21.21 -2.47
N ILE A 434 -19.55 21.61 -1.20
CA ILE A 434 -18.47 22.50 -0.77
C ILE A 434 -17.09 21.88 -1.06
N LYS A 435 -16.92 20.57 -0.82
CA LYS A 435 -15.67 19.87 -1.15
C LYS A 435 -15.38 19.92 -2.64
N HIS A 436 -16.39 19.72 -3.49
CA HIS A 436 -16.24 19.81 -4.94
C HIS A 436 -15.80 21.21 -5.40
N TYR A 437 -16.41 22.27 -4.89
CA TYR A 437 -15.98 23.64 -5.19
C TYR A 437 -14.55 23.91 -4.65
N HIS A 438 -14.22 23.43 -3.46
CA HIS A 438 -12.86 23.57 -2.92
C HIS A 438 -11.79 22.91 -3.82
N GLU A 439 -12.08 21.75 -4.39
CA GLU A 439 -11.19 21.04 -5.32
C GLU A 439 -11.19 21.68 -6.71
N ALA A 440 -12.35 22.09 -7.24
CA ALA A 440 -12.49 22.69 -8.57
C ALA A 440 -11.71 24.02 -8.69
N PHE A 441 -11.70 24.82 -7.62
CA PHE A 441 -10.95 26.07 -7.53
C PHE A 441 -9.53 25.88 -6.99
N GLN A 442 -8.92 24.71 -7.24
CA GLN A 442 -7.50 24.41 -6.99
C GLN A 442 -7.04 24.69 -5.55
N HIS A 443 -7.89 24.35 -4.56
CA HIS A 443 -7.60 24.61 -3.14
C HIS A 443 -7.31 26.09 -2.83
N GLY A 444 -7.82 27.00 -3.67
CA GLY A 444 -7.59 28.43 -3.60
C GLY A 444 -8.15 29.10 -2.34
N ASN A 445 -8.07 30.43 -2.33
CA ASN A 445 -8.50 31.22 -1.18
C ASN A 445 -9.96 30.91 -0.80
N HIS A 446 -10.21 30.73 0.50
CA HIS A 446 -11.55 30.49 1.04
C HIS A 446 -12.57 31.56 0.61
N ALA A 447 -12.13 32.81 0.40
CA ALA A 447 -12.99 33.89 -0.08
C ALA A 447 -13.48 33.65 -1.52
N THR A 448 -12.61 33.17 -2.41
CA THR A 448 -12.95 32.84 -3.80
C THR A 448 -13.94 31.70 -3.86
N VAL A 449 -13.66 30.58 -3.18
CA VAL A 449 -14.57 29.42 -3.11
C VAL A 449 -15.93 29.83 -2.55
N MET A 450 -15.95 30.71 -1.55
CA MET A 450 -17.19 31.21 -0.96
C MET A 450 -18.00 32.07 -1.94
N ASN A 451 -17.35 32.93 -2.72
CA ASN A 451 -18.01 33.75 -3.73
C ASN A 451 -18.70 32.88 -4.78
N GLU A 452 -17.98 31.87 -5.27
CA GLU A 452 -18.45 30.95 -6.31
C GLU A 452 -19.61 30.07 -5.83
N VAL A 453 -19.56 29.57 -4.60
CA VAL A 453 -20.70 28.84 -4.02
C VAL A 453 -21.91 29.76 -3.88
N ARG A 454 -21.73 31.03 -3.49
CA ARG A 454 -22.82 32.01 -3.30
C ARG A 454 -23.54 32.42 -4.58
N GLN A 455 -22.89 32.30 -5.74
CA GLN A 455 -23.53 32.58 -7.02
C GLN A 455 -24.70 31.62 -7.30
N ARG A 456 -24.78 30.47 -6.64
CA ARG A 456 -25.86 29.48 -6.88
C ARG A 456 -26.52 28.95 -5.61
N TYR A 457 -25.82 28.99 -4.46
CA TYR A 457 -26.26 28.38 -3.22
C TYR A 457 -26.12 29.31 -2.02
N TRP A 458 -27.17 29.36 -1.20
CA TRP A 458 -27.14 29.99 0.12
C TRP A 458 -27.00 28.90 1.21
N ILE A 459 -25.76 28.55 1.52
CA ILE A 459 -25.47 27.49 2.50
C ILE A 459 -25.33 28.08 3.91
N LEU A 460 -26.14 27.59 4.85
CA LEU A 460 -26.07 28.01 6.26
C LEU A 460 -24.71 27.61 6.87
N GLY A 461 -23.99 28.58 7.44
CA GLY A 461 -22.67 28.35 8.04
C GLY A 461 -21.54 28.11 7.03
N LEU A 462 -21.69 28.51 5.76
CA LEU A 462 -20.72 28.26 4.69
C LEU A 462 -19.25 28.51 5.06
N ARG A 463 -18.96 29.62 5.75
CA ARG A 463 -17.57 30.00 6.12
C ARG A 463 -16.90 28.99 7.04
N SER A 464 -17.59 28.49 8.05
CA SER A 464 -17.01 27.54 9.01
C SER A 464 -16.78 26.18 8.33
N ILE A 465 -17.68 25.79 7.43
CA ILE A 465 -17.58 24.51 6.71
C ILE A 465 -16.47 24.53 5.68
N ILE A 466 -16.30 25.62 4.90
CA ILE A 466 -15.15 25.77 3.98
C ILE A 466 -13.83 25.64 4.76
N ARG A 467 -13.71 26.31 5.91
CA ARG A 467 -12.51 26.19 6.77
C ARG A 467 -12.29 24.75 7.23
N ALA A 468 -13.35 24.08 7.71
CA ALA A 468 -13.27 22.68 8.14
C ALA A 468 -12.88 21.74 6.99
N THR A 469 -13.41 21.97 5.78
CA THR A 469 -13.07 21.21 4.57
C THR A 469 -11.60 21.40 4.21
N ALA A 470 -11.07 22.62 4.22
CA ALA A 470 -9.66 22.90 3.94
C ALA A 470 -8.72 22.25 4.96
N VAL A 471 -9.07 22.25 6.26
CA VAL A 471 -8.29 21.57 7.31
C VAL A 471 -8.27 20.06 7.13
N ARG A 472 -9.37 19.47 6.64
CA ARG A 472 -9.48 18.02 6.42
C ARG A 472 -8.91 17.58 5.08
N CYS A 473 -8.77 18.48 4.11
CA CYS A 473 -8.22 18.18 2.80
C CYS A 473 -6.76 17.73 2.88
N GLN A 474 -6.46 16.56 2.33
CA GLN A 474 -5.11 15.99 2.36
C GLN A 474 -4.10 16.89 1.63
N TRP A 475 -4.48 17.45 0.47
CA TRP A 475 -3.63 18.36 -0.29
C TRP A 475 -3.28 19.60 0.54
N CYS A 476 -4.28 20.26 1.14
CA CYS A 476 -4.04 21.43 1.99
C CYS A 476 -3.22 21.09 3.24
N LYS A 477 -3.39 19.90 3.82
CA LYS A 477 -2.58 19.45 4.97
C LYS A 477 -1.11 19.32 4.60
N VAL A 478 -0.81 18.65 3.49
CA VAL A 478 0.56 18.47 3.00
C VAL A 478 1.17 19.81 2.59
N TYR A 479 0.43 20.65 1.88
CA TYR A 479 0.91 21.95 1.47
C TYR A 479 1.20 22.90 2.65
N ARG A 480 0.39 22.82 3.72
CA ARG A 480 0.56 23.65 4.92
C ARG A 480 1.45 23.02 5.99
N SER A 481 1.92 21.78 5.81
CA SER A 481 2.75 21.13 6.83
C SER A 481 4.14 21.73 6.83
N THR A 482 4.49 22.44 7.89
CA THR A 482 5.86 22.86 8.19
C THR A 482 6.47 21.86 9.18
N PRO A 483 7.67 21.32 8.92
CA PRO A 483 8.36 20.46 9.89
C PRO A 483 8.58 21.23 11.19
N ARG A 484 8.34 20.59 12.34
CA ARG A 484 8.69 21.19 13.64
C ARG A 484 10.22 21.25 13.72
N LEU A 485 10.76 22.45 13.94
CA LEU A 485 12.18 22.63 14.24
C LEU A 485 12.51 21.81 15.51
N PRO A 486 13.53 20.93 15.49
CA PRO A 486 13.98 20.26 16.70
C PRO A 486 14.47 21.29 17.73
N PRO A 487 14.48 20.95 19.04
CA PRO A 487 15.04 21.82 20.08
C PRO A 487 16.48 22.20 19.73
N THR A 488 16.86 23.44 20.02
CA THR A 488 18.24 23.92 19.82
C THR A 488 19.20 23.07 20.64
N GLY A 489 19.95 22.17 19.99
CA GLY A 489 21.00 21.39 20.63
C GLY A 489 22.21 22.26 20.99
N ASP A 490 23.09 21.72 21.83
CA ASP A 490 24.33 22.39 22.23
C ASP A 490 25.23 22.70 21.03
N LEU A 491 25.97 23.81 21.12
CA LEU A 491 26.97 24.15 20.12
C LEU A 491 28.12 23.12 20.18
N PRO A 492 28.65 22.66 19.02
CA PRO A 492 29.80 21.78 19.00
C PRO A 492 30.98 22.39 19.76
N ILE A 493 31.72 21.57 20.51
CA ILE A 493 32.91 22.02 21.27
C ILE A 493 33.93 22.71 20.38
N GLU A 494 34.00 22.34 19.09
CA GLU A 494 34.85 22.96 18.09
C GLU A 494 34.55 24.44 17.82
N ARG A 495 33.33 24.92 18.14
CA ARG A 495 32.98 26.35 18.10
C ARG A 495 33.32 27.09 19.40
N LEU A 496 33.59 26.36 20.48
CA LEU A 496 33.82 26.91 21.82
C LEU A 496 35.30 26.89 22.22
N ARG A 497 36.21 26.52 21.32
CA ARG A 497 37.67 26.49 21.56
C ARG A 497 38.31 27.88 21.52
N HIS A 498 37.87 28.75 22.42
CA HIS A 498 38.51 30.03 22.66
C HIS A 498 39.92 29.80 23.26
N GLY A 499 40.93 30.53 22.78
CA GLY A 499 42.33 30.38 23.19
C GLY A 499 43.22 29.55 22.26
N GLU A 500 42.66 28.85 21.27
CA GLU A 500 43.46 28.26 20.18
C GLU A 500 43.62 29.25 19.01
N PRO A 501 44.71 29.17 18.22
CA PRO A 501 44.89 30.00 17.03
C PRO A 501 43.73 29.87 16.02
N PRO A 502 43.44 30.92 15.23
CA PRO A 502 42.46 30.83 14.14
C PRO A 502 42.71 29.63 13.23
N PHE A 503 41.64 29.06 12.68
CA PHE A 503 41.65 27.85 11.82
C PHE A 503 42.06 26.53 12.48
N THR A 504 42.28 26.47 13.80
CA THR A 504 42.48 25.17 14.49
C THR A 504 41.30 24.20 14.27
N CYS A 505 40.08 24.74 14.30
CA CYS A 505 38.86 24.06 13.84
C CYS A 505 38.33 24.81 12.62
N ALA A 506 38.33 24.14 11.46
CA ALA A 506 37.89 24.72 10.20
C ALA A 506 36.77 23.90 9.55
N ALA A 507 35.94 24.55 8.75
CA ALA A 507 35.05 23.91 7.80
C ALA A 507 35.52 24.26 6.38
N VAL A 508 35.44 23.32 5.44
CA VAL A 508 35.81 23.51 4.04
C VAL A 508 34.61 23.29 3.14
N ASP A 509 34.46 24.14 2.14
CA ASP A 509 33.41 24.05 1.12
C ASP A 509 33.95 24.49 -0.25
N TYR A 510 33.37 23.96 -1.32
CA TYR A 510 33.67 24.37 -2.69
C TYR A 510 32.55 25.26 -3.24
N PHE A 511 32.92 26.33 -3.95
CA PHE A 511 31.98 27.18 -4.67
C PHE A 511 32.47 27.47 -6.09
N GLY A 512 31.53 27.67 -7.01
CA GLY A 512 31.80 27.80 -8.44
C GLY A 512 30.77 26.98 -9.25
N PRO A 513 31.07 26.67 -10.53
CA PRO A 513 32.31 26.92 -11.26
C PRO A 513 32.46 28.39 -11.71
N MET A 514 33.68 28.91 -11.67
CA MET A 514 34.06 30.19 -12.27
C MET A 514 34.80 29.90 -13.57
N THR A 515 34.47 30.60 -14.65
CA THR A 515 35.09 30.37 -15.96
C THR A 515 36.25 31.34 -16.12
N VAL A 516 37.46 30.83 -16.33
CA VAL A 516 38.68 31.63 -16.52
C VAL A 516 39.22 31.47 -17.93
N THR A 517 39.93 32.49 -18.41
CA THR A 517 40.62 32.44 -19.70
C THR A 517 42.06 31.95 -19.49
N VAL A 518 42.39 30.79 -20.07
CA VAL A 518 43.75 30.20 -20.08
C VAL A 518 44.23 30.15 -21.52
N GLY A 519 45.09 31.09 -21.89
CA GLY A 519 45.53 31.25 -23.28
C GLY A 519 44.35 31.55 -24.22
N ARG A 520 44.07 30.62 -25.16
CA ARG A 520 42.93 30.72 -26.10
C ARG A 520 41.70 29.90 -25.66
N ARG A 521 41.74 29.25 -24.50
CA ARG A 521 40.69 28.34 -24.02
C ARG A 521 40.03 28.88 -22.76
N HIS A 522 38.78 28.47 -22.55
CA HIS A 522 38.06 28.71 -21.30
C HIS A 522 38.05 27.45 -20.47
N GLU A 523 38.51 27.57 -19.22
CA GLU A 523 38.54 26.47 -18.27
C GLU A 523 37.71 26.81 -17.04
N LYS A 524 37.18 25.77 -16.39
CA LYS A 524 36.49 25.94 -15.10
C LYS A 524 37.52 25.91 -13.99
N ARG A 525 37.36 26.83 -13.04
CA ARG A 525 38.04 26.85 -11.75
C ARG A 525 37.02 26.87 -10.64
N TRP A 526 37.44 26.43 -9.48
CA TRP A 526 36.59 26.39 -8.29
C TRP A 526 37.25 27.16 -7.16
N GLY A 527 36.45 27.89 -6.39
CA GLY A 527 36.90 28.50 -5.15
C GLY A 527 36.76 27.49 -4.01
N VAL A 528 37.81 27.36 -3.21
CA VAL A 528 37.82 26.58 -1.97
C VAL A 528 37.73 27.57 -0.82
N LEU A 529 36.68 27.41 -0.03
CA LEU A 529 36.41 28.25 1.13
C LEU A 529 36.75 27.50 2.41
N PHE A 530 37.71 28.00 3.18
CA PHE A 530 37.96 27.58 4.54
C PHE A 530 37.35 28.59 5.51
N THR A 531 36.56 28.10 6.46
CA THR A 531 35.91 28.91 7.48
C THR A 531 36.36 28.46 8.86
N CYS A 532 36.91 29.36 9.67
CA CYS A 532 37.21 29.08 11.06
C CYS A 532 35.91 28.99 11.88
N LEU A 533 35.74 27.91 12.63
CA LEU A 533 34.55 27.68 13.44
C LEU A 533 34.52 28.53 14.73
N THR A 534 35.69 28.94 15.22
CA THR A 534 35.85 29.76 16.43
C THR A 534 35.72 31.26 16.12
N THR A 535 36.63 31.83 15.33
CA THR A 535 36.69 33.28 15.04
C THR A 535 35.81 33.70 13.87
N ARG A 536 35.21 32.74 13.16
CA ARG A 536 34.41 32.98 11.94
C ARG A 536 35.22 33.58 10.79
N ALA A 537 36.54 33.60 10.88
CA ALA A 537 37.43 34.03 9.81
C ALA A 537 37.28 33.14 8.57
N VAL A 538 37.53 33.73 7.40
CA VAL A 538 37.46 33.07 6.10
C VAL A 538 38.84 33.08 5.45
N HIS A 539 39.21 31.99 4.79
CA HIS A 539 40.39 31.87 3.93
C HIS A 539 39.96 31.27 2.59
N MET A 540 40.37 31.87 1.48
CA MET A 540 39.98 31.43 0.14
C MET A 540 41.18 31.01 -0.70
N GLU A 541 40.98 29.96 -1.49
CA GLU A 541 41.98 29.43 -2.41
C GLU A 541 41.33 29.10 -3.75
N LEU A 542 42.08 29.23 -4.84
CA LEU A 542 41.64 28.78 -6.16
C LEU A 542 42.07 27.32 -6.37
N ALA A 543 41.16 26.49 -6.89
CA ALA A 543 41.39 25.10 -7.24
C ALA A 543 41.16 24.86 -8.74
N ALA A 544 42.07 24.07 -9.34
CA ALA A 544 42.05 23.76 -10.76
C ALA A 544 40.94 22.77 -11.14
N SER A 545 40.58 21.86 -10.23
CA SER A 545 39.61 20.76 -10.42
C SER A 545 38.85 20.41 -9.14
N LEU A 546 37.71 19.72 -9.27
CA LEU A 546 37.02 19.04 -8.15
C LEU A 546 37.65 17.65 -7.87
N THR A 547 38.97 17.57 -7.79
CA THR A 547 39.69 16.32 -7.45
C THR A 547 40.28 16.38 -6.05
N ALA A 548 40.65 15.22 -5.50
CA ALA A 548 41.32 15.12 -4.20
C ALA A 548 42.64 15.90 -4.20
N ASP A 549 43.48 15.75 -5.24
CA ASP A 549 44.75 16.46 -5.40
C ASP A 549 44.60 17.98 -5.31
N SER A 550 43.64 18.55 -6.06
CA SER A 550 43.37 19.98 -6.06
C SER A 550 42.94 20.47 -4.67
N MET A 551 42.19 19.65 -3.92
CA MET A 551 41.83 19.97 -2.55
C MET A 551 43.05 19.92 -1.62
N LEU A 552 43.89 18.89 -1.70
CA LEU A 552 45.09 18.78 -0.88
C LEU A 552 46.06 19.95 -1.13
N LEU A 553 46.20 20.39 -2.38
CA LEU A 553 46.99 21.57 -2.70
C LEU A 553 46.41 22.85 -2.08
N ALA A 554 45.08 23.03 -2.13
CA ALA A 554 44.43 24.16 -1.47
C ALA A 554 44.59 24.11 0.06
N LEU A 555 44.46 22.93 0.67
CA LEU A 555 44.69 22.73 2.11
C LEU A 555 46.14 23.05 2.49
N ARG A 556 47.13 22.66 1.68
CA ARG A 556 48.54 22.99 1.92
C ARG A 556 48.79 24.50 1.84
N ARG A 557 48.17 25.21 0.89
CA ARG A 557 48.28 26.69 0.80
C ARG A 557 47.65 27.37 2.00
N MET A 558 46.47 26.91 2.43
CA MET A 558 45.83 27.43 3.64
C MET A 558 46.68 27.15 4.88
N ALA A 559 47.16 25.92 5.07
CA ALA A 559 47.99 25.55 6.21
C ALA A 559 49.31 26.34 6.26
N ALA A 560 49.91 26.66 5.11
CA ALA A 560 51.11 27.48 5.04
C ALA A 560 50.87 28.93 5.48
N ARG A 561 49.66 29.48 5.23
CA ARG A 561 49.32 30.87 5.57
C ARG A 561 48.69 31.03 6.95
N ARG A 562 47.91 30.04 7.40
CA ARG A 562 47.05 30.12 8.59
C ARG A 562 47.39 29.10 9.69
N GLY A 563 48.28 28.14 9.39
CA GLY A 563 48.58 27.01 10.28
C GLY A 563 47.72 25.78 9.98
N MET A 564 48.22 24.61 10.36
CA MET A 564 47.54 23.33 10.10
C MET A 564 46.32 23.15 11.01
N PRO A 565 45.11 22.89 10.47
CA PRO A 565 43.93 22.59 11.28
C PRO A 565 44.07 21.27 12.05
N LYS A 566 43.57 21.22 13.29
CA LYS A 566 43.41 19.97 14.05
C LYS A 566 42.13 19.23 13.66
N VAL A 567 41.09 19.97 13.29
CA VAL A 567 39.78 19.42 12.91
C VAL A 567 39.26 20.11 11.66
N ILE A 568 38.83 19.32 10.68
CA ILE A 568 38.19 19.82 9.45
C ILE A 568 36.80 19.24 9.31
N TYR A 569 35.82 20.09 9.01
CA TYR A 569 34.44 19.70 8.65
C TYR A 569 34.20 19.87 7.16
N SER A 570 33.55 18.90 6.52
CA SER A 570 33.08 19.03 5.13
C SER A 570 31.78 18.26 4.91
N ASP A 571 31.14 18.47 3.75
CA ASP A 571 30.12 17.54 3.26
C ASP A 571 30.76 16.25 2.72
N ASN A 572 29.93 15.31 2.28
CA ASN A 572 30.36 14.01 1.72
C ASN A 572 30.75 14.10 0.24
N GLY A 573 31.24 15.25 -0.24
CA GLY A 573 31.78 15.40 -1.60
C GLY A 573 32.91 14.40 -1.87
N THR A 574 32.93 13.83 -3.08
CA THR A 574 33.89 12.77 -3.47
C THR A 574 35.35 13.23 -3.41
N ASN A 575 35.59 14.51 -3.73
CA ASN A 575 36.89 15.18 -3.57
C ASN A 575 37.36 15.23 -2.12
N PHE A 576 36.46 15.50 -1.16
CA PHE A 576 36.80 15.54 0.27
C PHE A 576 37.02 14.14 0.85
N VAL A 577 36.18 13.18 0.46
CA VAL A 577 36.34 11.77 0.87
C VAL A 577 37.66 11.21 0.35
N GLY A 578 38.00 11.48 -0.92
CA GLY A 578 39.27 11.07 -1.54
C GLY A 578 40.48 11.67 -0.83
N ALA A 579 40.49 12.99 -0.62
CA ALA A 579 41.59 13.66 0.06
C ALA A 579 41.78 13.21 1.52
N ASN A 580 40.70 12.94 2.27
CA ASN A 580 40.80 12.38 3.62
C ASN A 580 41.41 10.96 3.60
N LYS A 581 41.10 10.15 2.58
CA LYS A 581 41.70 8.83 2.40
C LYS A 581 43.21 8.94 2.15
N GLU A 582 43.63 9.83 1.26
CA GLU A 582 45.04 10.07 0.95
C GLU A 582 45.81 10.64 2.15
N LEU A 583 45.22 11.55 2.92
CA LEU A 583 45.81 12.07 4.17
C LEU A 583 46.05 10.95 5.19
N LYS A 584 45.05 10.06 5.39
CA LYS A 584 45.21 8.92 6.29
C LYS A 584 46.32 7.97 5.84
N GLN A 585 46.40 7.70 4.54
CA GLN A 585 47.45 6.85 3.98
C GLN A 585 48.84 7.47 4.14
N ALA A 586 48.97 8.78 3.94
CA ALA A 586 50.23 9.49 4.16
C ALA A 586 50.68 9.47 5.63
N ILE A 587 49.73 9.56 6.58
CA ILE A 587 50.02 9.46 8.01
C ILE A 587 50.49 8.05 8.38
N GLU A 588 49.86 7.00 7.84
CA GLU A 588 50.24 5.61 8.11
C GLU A 588 51.65 5.31 7.58
N ASN A 589 51.94 5.69 6.33
CA ASN A 589 53.27 5.53 5.73
C ASN A 589 54.35 6.31 6.51
N ALA A 590 54.03 7.48 7.06
CA ALA A 590 54.95 8.28 7.86
C ALA A 590 55.21 7.69 9.26
N ARG A 591 54.27 6.90 9.81
CA ARG A 591 54.45 6.15 11.05
C ARG A 591 55.39 4.97 10.85
N GLU A 592 55.28 4.26 9.73
CA GLU A 592 56.17 3.14 9.39
C GLU A 592 57.62 3.59 9.12
N ALA A 593 57.82 4.79 8.59
CA ALA A 593 59.14 5.33 8.28
C ALA A 593 59.91 5.95 9.48
N ASP A 594 59.43 5.75 10.71
CA ASP A 594 60.01 6.27 11.97
C ASP A 594 60.20 7.80 12.03
N VAL A 595 59.50 8.55 11.16
CA VAL A 595 59.50 10.02 11.15
C VAL A 595 58.38 10.54 12.06
N VAL A 596 58.52 10.26 13.35
CA VAL A 596 57.53 10.57 14.40
C VAL A 596 57.16 12.07 14.42
N SER A 597 58.10 12.96 14.09
CA SER A 597 57.89 14.42 14.11
C SER A 597 56.96 14.93 12.99
N ARG A 598 56.99 14.35 11.79
CA ARG A 598 56.14 14.77 10.66
C ARG A 598 54.73 14.20 10.76
N ALA A 599 54.59 12.95 11.22
CA ALA A 599 53.30 12.32 11.44
C ALA A 599 52.50 13.04 12.54
N ALA A 600 53.15 13.50 13.61
CA ALA A 600 52.52 14.26 14.69
C ALA A 600 51.96 15.63 14.23
N GLN A 601 52.62 16.28 13.26
CA GLN A 601 52.18 17.57 12.70
C GLN A 601 50.99 17.44 11.73
N MET A 602 50.72 16.24 11.19
CA MET A 602 49.67 16.00 10.19
C MET A 602 48.40 15.35 10.74
N ASN A 603 48.23 15.28 12.07
CA ASN A 603 47.11 14.57 12.69
C ASN A 603 45.78 15.37 12.61
N ILE A 604 45.24 15.53 11.40
CA ILE A 604 43.98 16.21 11.12
C ILE A 604 42.82 15.24 11.34
N LYS A 605 41.90 15.60 12.24
CA LYS A 605 40.63 14.88 12.41
C LYS A 605 39.59 15.40 11.42
N TRP A 606 39.38 14.69 10.32
CA TRP A 606 38.33 15.01 9.35
C TRP A 606 36.95 14.49 9.81
N LYS A 607 35.93 15.36 9.79
CA LYS A 607 34.54 15.04 10.15
C LYS A 607 33.60 15.40 9.02
N PHE A 608 32.68 14.49 8.71
CA PHE A 608 31.68 14.68 7.66
C PHE A 608 30.30 14.97 8.26
N ILE A 609 29.56 15.88 7.62
CA ILE A 609 28.16 16.15 8.01
C ILE A 609 27.25 15.00 7.54
N PRO A 610 26.23 14.61 8.33
CA PRO A 610 25.21 13.68 7.88
C PRO A 610 24.49 14.15 6.60
N PRO A 611 24.21 13.26 5.63
CA PRO A 611 23.48 13.62 4.43
C PRO A 611 22.07 14.11 4.79
N GLY A 612 21.67 15.27 4.25
CA GLY A 612 20.34 15.85 4.47
C GLY A 612 20.18 16.71 5.73
N ALA A 613 21.27 17.04 6.44
CA ALA A 613 21.25 17.92 7.62
C ALA A 613 21.94 19.29 7.38
N PRO A 614 21.39 20.17 6.52
CA PRO A 614 21.98 21.49 6.21
C PRO A 614 22.06 22.41 7.43
N ASN A 615 21.22 22.19 8.46
CA ASN A 615 21.29 22.90 9.73
C ASN A 615 22.65 22.74 10.45
N MET A 616 23.34 21.62 10.26
CA MET A 616 24.69 21.42 10.80
C MET A 616 25.77 22.18 10.00
N GLY A 617 25.52 22.44 8.71
CA GLY A 617 26.36 23.29 7.85
C GLY A 617 26.04 24.79 7.90
N GLY A 618 24.89 25.15 8.46
CA GLY A 618 24.37 26.52 8.47
C GLY A 618 25.30 27.57 9.07
N ALA A 619 26.24 27.15 9.94
CA ALA A 619 27.26 28.04 10.47
C ALA A 619 28.17 28.57 9.35
N TRP A 620 28.68 27.76 8.44
CA TRP A 620 29.56 28.26 7.36
C TRP A 620 28.81 28.56 6.05
N GLU A 621 27.64 27.98 5.79
CA GLU A 621 26.79 28.36 4.62
C GLU A 621 26.46 29.86 4.60
N ARG A 622 26.21 30.46 5.77
CA ARG A 622 25.97 31.90 5.88
C ARG A 622 27.19 32.72 5.42
N LEU A 623 28.39 32.22 5.66
CA LEU A 623 29.64 32.87 5.26
C LEU A 623 29.95 32.63 3.78
N VAL A 624 29.63 31.45 3.24
CA VAL A 624 29.64 31.21 1.79
C VAL A 624 28.76 32.25 1.07
N ARG A 625 27.59 32.57 1.63
CA ARG A 625 26.72 33.61 1.06
C ARG A 625 27.37 34.98 1.09
N SER A 626 27.97 35.38 2.21
CA SER A 626 28.70 36.66 2.31
C SER A 626 29.84 36.76 1.29
N VAL A 627 30.58 35.68 1.08
CA VAL A 627 31.64 35.58 0.07
C VAL A 627 31.09 35.71 -1.34
N LYS A 628 30.01 35.00 -1.67
CA LYS A 628 29.35 35.12 -2.99
C LYS A 628 28.85 36.54 -3.26
N THR A 629 28.32 37.22 -2.24
CA THR A 629 27.91 38.62 -2.36
C THR A 629 29.11 39.53 -2.59
N ALA A 630 30.20 39.37 -1.84
CA ALA A 630 31.42 40.16 -2.04
C ALA A 630 32.01 39.93 -3.45
N LEU A 631 32.07 38.67 -3.89
CA LEU A 631 32.53 38.32 -5.23
C LEU A 631 31.62 38.84 -6.33
N ALA A 632 30.30 38.88 -6.14
CA ALA A 632 29.40 39.45 -7.14
C ALA A 632 29.65 40.97 -7.35
N VAL A 633 30.21 41.66 -6.36
CA VAL A 633 30.57 43.08 -6.44
C VAL A 633 31.96 43.28 -7.03
N THR A 634 32.94 42.43 -6.66
CA THR A 634 34.33 42.56 -7.12
C THR A 634 34.57 41.93 -8.49
N LEU A 635 33.90 40.82 -8.82
CA LEU A 635 34.03 40.09 -10.08
C LEU A 635 33.05 40.63 -11.14
N LYS A 636 33.44 41.72 -11.82
CA LYS A 636 32.66 42.32 -12.92
C LYS A 636 32.97 41.69 -14.29
N GLU A 637 34.14 41.08 -14.44
CA GLU A 637 34.55 40.43 -15.68
C GLU A 637 33.91 39.04 -15.86
N ARG A 638 33.48 38.74 -17.08
CA ARG A 638 32.83 37.46 -17.41
C ARG A 638 33.81 36.27 -17.47
N HIS A 639 35.06 36.51 -17.87
CA HIS A 639 36.09 35.47 -18.04
C HIS A 639 37.50 35.98 -17.65
N PRO A 640 37.74 36.34 -16.38
CA PRO A 640 39.03 36.87 -15.95
C PRO A 640 40.17 35.88 -16.21
N ARG A 641 41.39 36.40 -16.33
CA ARG A 641 42.58 35.56 -16.26
C ARG A 641 42.71 34.94 -14.87
N GLU A 642 43.37 33.79 -14.78
CA GLU A 642 43.50 33.05 -13.52
C GLU A 642 44.17 33.87 -12.41
N GLU A 643 45.20 34.65 -12.75
CA GLU A 643 45.88 35.57 -11.82
C GLU A 643 44.95 36.69 -11.31
N VAL A 644 44.14 37.27 -12.20
CA VAL A 644 43.17 38.32 -11.83
C VAL A 644 42.12 37.74 -10.88
N LEU A 645 41.58 36.57 -11.20
CA LEU A 645 40.61 35.89 -10.34
C LEU A 645 41.19 35.57 -8.95
N HIS A 646 42.45 35.13 -8.91
CA HIS A 646 43.14 34.86 -7.65
C HIS A 646 43.28 36.14 -6.79
N THR A 647 43.63 37.27 -7.39
CA THR A 647 43.70 38.58 -6.69
C THR A 647 42.33 39.02 -6.18
N LEU A 648 41.28 38.93 -7.00
CA LEU A 648 39.91 39.29 -6.59
C LEU A 648 39.39 38.42 -5.45
N LEU A 649 39.79 37.14 -5.39
CA LEU A 649 39.47 36.26 -4.26
C LEU A 649 40.14 36.75 -2.98
N LEU A 650 41.40 37.16 -3.02
CA LEU A 650 42.09 37.70 -1.84
C LEU A 650 41.47 39.02 -1.35
N GLU A 651 41.06 39.90 -2.27
CA GLU A 651 40.35 41.12 -1.92
C GLU A 651 38.98 40.82 -1.29
N ALA A 652 38.22 39.88 -1.86
CA ALA A 652 36.95 39.45 -1.29
C ALA A 652 37.14 38.78 0.08
N GLU A 653 38.21 38.01 0.30
CA GLU A 653 38.56 37.44 1.60
C GLU A 653 38.77 38.56 2.62
N HIS A 654 39.52 39.58 2.22
CA HIS A 654 39.82 40.73 3.06
C HIS A 654 38.54 41.46 3.50
N VAL A 655 37.69 41.83 2.54
CA VAL A 655 36.42 42.53 2.78
C VAL A 655 35.52 41.73 3.71
N VAL A 656 35.38 40.42 3.47
CA VAL A 656 34.56 39.55 4.31
C VAL A 656 35.13 39.45 5.73
N ASN A 657 36.45 39.47 5.92
CA ASN A 657 37.09 39.42 7.23
C ASN A 657 37.14 40.77 7.97
N SER A 658 36.86 41.90 7.30
CA SER A 658 36.67 43.21 7.94
C SER A 658 35.27 43.40 8.54
N ARG A 659 34.36 42.42 8.40
CA ARG A 659 32.99 42.51 8.94
C ARG A 659 32.96 42.41 10.48
N PRO A 660 32.02 43.09 11.16
CA PRO A 660 31.87 42.98 12.61
C PRO A 660 31.32 41.59 13.01
N LEU A 661 31.85 41.01 14.10
CA LEU A 661 31.40 39.73 14.68
C LEU A 661 30.19 39.88 15.60
N VAL A 662 30.01 41.07 16.17
CA VAL A 662 28.92 41.40 17.10
C VAL A 662 28.12 42.57 16.51
N ALA A 663 26.82 42.63 16.80
CA ALA A 663 26.01 43.79 16.45
C ALA A 663 26.61 45.05 17.10
N ARG A 664 26.78 46.10 16.30
CA ARG A 664 27.39 47.34 16.77
C ARG A 664 26.42 48.07 17.71
N GLU A 665 26.86 48.45 18.89
CA GLU A 665 26.20 49.50 19.67
C GLU A 665 26.49 50.86 18.99
N GLU A 666 25.56 51.81 19.03
CA GLU A 666 25.72 53.13 18.39
C GLU A 666 26.73 54.05 19.13
N SER A 667 27.66 53.51 19.91
CA SER A 667 28.68 54.31 20.59
C SER A 667 29.87 54.59 19.67
N TRP A 668 30.35 55.83 19.69
CA TRP A 668 31.49 56.28 18.87
C TRP A 668 32.85 55.80 19.41
N GLU A 669 32.88 55.24 20.62
CA GLU A 669 34.10 54.89 21.37
C GLU A 669 34.53 53.42 21.19
N SER A 670 33.70 52.56 20.57
CA SER A 670 34.00 51.12 20.47
C SER A 670 34.18 50.67 19.02
N GLU A 671 35.41 50.28 18.66
CA GLU A 671 35.68 49.58 17.40
C GLU A 671 35.09 48.17 17.47
N ALA A 672 34.30 47.79 16.48
CA ALA A 672 33.70 46.46 16.44
C ALA A 672 34.76 45.40 16.17
N LEU A 673 34.78 44.34 16.99
CA LEU A 673 35.68 43.21 16.79
C LEU A 673 35.36 42.49 15.47
N THR A 674 36.38 42.31 14.63
CA THR A 674 36.30 41.67 13.30
C THR A 674 37.21 40.45 13.24
N PRO A 675 36.98 39.50 12.32
CA PRO A 675 37.93 38.41 12.07
C PRO A 675 39.37 38.89 11.80
N ASN A 676 39.56 40.01 11.11
CA ASN A 676 40.89 40.55 10.83
C ASN A 676 41.68 40.93 12.09
N HIS A 677 41.02 41.32 13.19
CA HIS A 677 41.71 41.53 14.46
C HIS A 677 42.47 40.28 14.92
N PHE A 678 41.93 39.09 14.66
CA PHE A 678 42.58 37.82 15.00
C PHE A 678 43.62 37.37 13.97
N LEU A 679 43.50 37.81 12.71
CA LEU A 679 44.37 37.36 11.62
C LEU A 679 45.58 38.26 11.39
N ILE A 680 45.37 39.58 11.47
CA ILE A 680 46.36 40.61 11.14
C ILE A 680 46.54 41.64 12.27
N GLY A 681 45.84 41.48 13.39
CA GLY A 681 45.99 42.35 14.57
C GLY A 681 45.23 43.68 14.52
N ARG A 682 44.41 43.91 13.50
CA ARG A 682 43.62 45.15 13.30
C ARG A 682 42.38 44.87 12.48
N SER A 683 41.35 45.70 12.55
CA SER A 683 40.17 45.57 11.66
C SER A 683 40.52 45.68 10.18
N CYS A 684 41.55 46.50 9.92
CA CYS A 684 41.77 47.36 8.76
C CYS A 684 40.58 47.52 7.80
N GLY A 685 40.13 48.77 7.68
CA GLY A 685 39.32 49.22 6.55
C GLY A 685 40.07 48.93 5.26
N ALA A 686 39.38 48.30 4.31
CA ALA A 686 39.93 48.06 3.00
C ALA A 686 40.45 49.39 2.41
N PRO A 687 41.58 49.40 1.68
CA PRO A 687 41.87 50.52 0.79
C PRO A 687 40.66 50.73 -0.11
N SER A 688 40.28 51.98 -0.36
CA SER A 688 39.14 52.31 -1.23
C SER A 688 39.35 51.63 -2.57
N ILE A 689 38.48 50.67 -2.87
CA ILE A 689 38.31 50.04 -4.18
C ILE A 689 37.97 51.19 -5.12
N GLY A 690 38.94 51.66 -5.91
CA GLY A 690 38.74 52.78 -6.84
C GLY A 690 37.60 52.49 -7.82
N ASP A 691 37.03 53.53 -8.43
CA ASP A 691 36.00 53.35 -9.47
C ASP A 691 36.64 52.78 -10.75
N TYR A 692 36.55 51.46 -10.92
CA TYR A 692 37.09 50.76 -12.10
C TYR A 692 36.22 50.99 -13.34
N ARG A 693 36.85 51.47 -14.42
CA ARG A 693 36.26 51.51 -15.77
C ARG A 693 36.69 50.27 -16.55
N ASP A 694 35.92 49.89 -17.56
CA ASP A 694 36.16 48.68 -18.39
C ASP A 694 37.53 48.67 -19.11
N GLU A 695 38.27 49.78 -19.09
CA GLU A 695 39.57 49.97 -19.74
C GLU A 695 40.77 49.66 -18.81
N ASP A 696 40.56 49.54 -17.50
CA ASP A 696 41.63 49.42 -16.49
C ASP A 696 42.10 47.96 -16.29
N LEU A 697 42.84 47.43 -17.26
CA LEU A 697 43.25 46.00 -17.29
C LEU A 697 44.53 45.66 -16.51
N THR A 698 45.30 46.64 -15.99
CA THR A 698 46.50 46.38 -15.15
C THR A 698 46.70 47.51 -14.14
N GLY A 699 47.02 47.16 -12.88
CA GLY A 699 47.19 48.09 -11.76
C GLY A 699 48.37 49.08 -11.82
N LYS A 700 48.91 49.39 -13.00
CA LYS A 700 50.00 50.38 -13.15
C LYS A 700 49.59 51.80 -12.79
N LYS A 701 48.34 52.22 -13.07
CA LYS A 701 47.83 53.54 -12.65
C LYS A 701 47.45 53.62 -11.16
N ASN A 702 47.32 52.47 -10.48
CA ASN A 702 46.76 52.40 -9.12
C ASN A 702 47.81 52.60 -8.01
N MET A 703 49.10 52.44 -8.31
CA MET A 703 50.19 52.83 -7.39
C MET A 703 50.63 54.30 -7.56
N GLU A 704 50.23 54.96 -8.66
CA GLU A 704 50.65 56.34 -8.96
C GLU A 704 49.78 57.40 -8.25
N SER A 705 48.57 57.06 -7.80
CA SER A 705 47.76 57.89 -6.91
C SER A 705 48.24 57.76 -5.46
N GLY A 706 49.38 58.39 -5.17
CA GLY A 706 50.00 58.45 -3.84
C GLY A 706 49.24 59.32 -2.82
N GLU A 707 48.01 58.97 -2.47
CA GLU A 707 47.25 59.64 -1.39
C GLU A 707 47.02 58.75 -0.14
N ALA A 708 47.70 57.60 -0.03
CA ALA A 708 47.53 56.69 1.11
C ALA A 708 48.81 56.45 1.95
N TYR A 709 49.83 57.29 1.80
CA TYR A 709 50.99 57.31 2.71
C TYR A 709 51.05 58.64 3.47
N GLY A 710 50.50 58.63 4.69
CA GLY A 710 50.83 59.54 5.79
C GLY A 710 50.63 61.04 5.57
N ARG A 711 49.65 61.63 6.29
CA ARG A 711 49.90 62.91 6.95
C ARG A 711 49.77 62.75 8.48
N PRO A 712 50.76 63.24 9.25
CA PRO A 712 50.75 63.14 10.70
C PRO A 712 49.75 64.13 11.30
N LEU A 713 49.12 63.72 12.38
CA LEU A 713 48.36 64.59 13.28
C LEU A 713 49.33 65.56 13.97
N LEU A 714 49.44 66.78 13.43
CA LEU A 714 49.71 67.99 14.18
C LEU A 714 48.81 69.08 13.60
N GLU A 715 47.61 69.20 14.19
CA GLU A 715 46.88 70.44 14.47
C GLU A 715 45.72 70.13 15.43
#